data_AF-A0A7J9RMJ7-F1
#
_entry.id   AF-A0A7J9RMJ7-F1
#
_cell.length_a   1.000
_cell.length_b   1.000
_cell.length_c   1.000
_cell.angle_alpha   90.00
_cell.angle_beta   90.00
_cell.angle_gamma   90.00
#
_symmetry.space_group_name_H-M   'P 1'
#
loop_
_entity.id
_entity.type
_entity.pdbx_description
1 polymer ?
#
loop_
_entity_poly.entity_id
_entity_poly.type
_entity_poly.pdbx_seq_one_letter_code
_entity_poly.pdbx_strand_id
1 'polypeptide(L)'
;MVRLDIMFDLPEYLSERCRMVNSIDELRECGPIVVWLKSSLRAHENPALDAGRILAERHNLPLLVYQGIDERYPHANARHHNILLDAAVDLHQGCKQLGLDYFLHVAREGHRPPVMKEFGEIASMIITDLFPLPPWTTWVQSIAASAKCPVLEIDCHCVVPLPVFGKSMDRPFRYRDATKKLRKRRVGTPWPRLESENSLQWHGVLPFEPVNIVDITDYERRLKLLQTCNIDMSVHPVWNQRGGERGALAQWEDFRTNRLSGYARRRNNAADPEGVSRLSMAIHYGMISVMKIVREAHEVGTKAAEKFLDELLIFREHAWHHVYSKEEPYGAHNLPEWARESWEYTADDVRMVLLGKEEFEFGHTPNHLWNLCQTSLYRHGELHNNLRMTWGKATPHWTATLDESLKIGQHLNDKFALDGRDPSSIAGIHWCHGLFDRAFLPPLPVMGVVRKRDLETHQSRLDMEIYERHVNRLPYAQQRPFIIVGAGFAGARAAQLLTNLGYDVLVLDKGTIPGGRSSTKRRNTGAYNHGSNALGDGVFAETSINEMLERTDVRCETRITSIQSKDDCVVLEDEKGFTWEAEAVILTCPIPQLHSIMPEDLPPSWKEHPYASNWTLICTGSGPVPQQILDFRSSSIELIRRGINHSRSNVLIVHMSNQWSKVNLENSRDEVTEKILQELQPLNSEWLKNSNLHSHRWRFSRPLAQPEGYEHDRISFAGDAWSEPIGTIEAALKSAEFAALELIWKRHYSTKQEPVSYQTTLF
;
A
#
# COMPACT_ATOMS: atom_id res chain seq x y z
N MET A 1 26.11 -39.97 6.25
CA MET A 1 27.12 -39.19 5.50
C MET A 1 26.92 -39.53 4.03
N VAL A 2 25.86 -38.97 3.44
CA VAL A 2 25.52 -39.13 2.02
C VAL A 2 26.39 -38.11 1.29
N ARG A 3 27.07 -38.50 0.21
CA ARG A 3 27.83 -37.57 -0.63
C ARG A 3 26.85 -36.46 -1.04
N LEU A 4 27.16 -35.22 -0.65
CA LEU A 4 26.60 -34.05 -1.32
C LEU A 4 27.17 -34.12 -2.74
N ASP A 5 26.40 -34.69 -3.67
CA ASP A 5 26.65 -34.43 -5.09
C ASP A 5 26.68 -32.91 -5.24
N ILE A 6 27.82 -32.39 -5.64
CA ILE A 6 28.11 -30.95 -5.62
C ILE A 6 27.15 -30.33 -6.63
N MET A 7 26.10 -29.64 -6.16
CA MET A 7 25.06 -29.05 -7.00
C MET A 7 25.72 -28.19 -8.10
N PHE A 8 25.72 -28.70 -9.32
CA PHE A 8 26.35 -28.08 -10.50
C PHE A 8 27.80 -27.63 -10.29
N ASP A 9 28.57 -28.33 -9.45
CA ASP A 9 29.96 -27.98 -9.10
C ASP A 9 30.13 -26.55 -8.55
N LEU A 10 29.10 -26.00 -7.92
CA LEU A 10 29.19 -24.68 -7.27
C LEU A 10 30.15 -24.75 -6.05
N PRO A 11 30.92 -23.68 -5.78
CA PRO A 11 31.73 -23.59 -4.56
C PRO A 11 30.90 -23.79 -3.29
N GLU A 12 31.51 -24.36 -2.24
CA GLU A 12 30.80 -24.76 -1.01
C GLU A 12 29.96 -23.62 -0.41
N TYR A 13 30.46 -22.38 -0.42
CA TYR A 13 29.77 -21.21 0.15
C TYR A 13 28.45 -20.85 -0.57
N LEU A 14 28.27 -21.32 -1.80
CA LEU A 14 27.04 -21.21 -2.59
C LEU A 14 26.25 -22.53 -2.57
N SER A 15 26.91 -23.67 -2.79
CA SER A 15 26.22 -24.96 -2.91
C SER A 15 25.44 -25.35 -1.65
N GLU A 16 25.92 -24.98 -0.46
CA GLU A 16 25.20 -25.23 0.80
C GLU A 16 23.92 -24.39 0.95
N ARG A 17 23.79 -23.31 0.19
CA ARG A 17 22.64 -22.39 0.18
C ARG A 17 21.57 -22.81 -0.81
N CYS A 18 21.89 -23.77 -1.67
CA CYS A 18 21.11 -24.15 -2.82
C CYS A 18 20.06 -25.22 -2.47
N ARG A 19 18.93 -25.20 -3.18
CA ARG A 19 17.89 -26.22 -3.16
C ARG A 19 17.30 -26.36 -4.56
N MET A 20 17.29 -27.59 -5.09
CA MET A 20 16.54 -27.91 -6.30
C MET A 20 15.04 -27.87 -6.03
N VAL A 21 14.28 -27.25 -6.94
CA VAL A 21 12.81 -27.18 -6.87
C VAL A 21 12.16 -28.27 -7.73
N ASN A 22 12.79 -28.63 -8.85
CA ASN A 22 12.39 -29.76 -9.69
C ASN A 22 13.46 -30.85 -9.74
N SER A 23 13.16 -31.96 -10.41
CA SER A 23 14.05 -33.11 -10.55
C SER A 23 14.96 -33.05 -11.78
N ILE A 24 15.06 -31.90 -12.45
CA ILE A 24 15.92 -31.72 -13.63
C ILE A 24 17.29 -31.27 -13.15
N ASP A 25 18.32 -32.07 -13.39
CA ASP A 25 19.68 -31.90 -12.88
C ASP A 25 20.72 -31.65 -13.98
N GLU A 26 20.29 -31.55 -15.24
CA GLU A 26 21.13 -31.21 -16.39
C GLU A 26 20.74 -29.84 -16.97
N LEU A 27 21.73 -28.97 -17.23
CA LEU A 27 21.50 -27.71 -17.95
C LEU A 27 21.13 -28.00 -19.40
N ARG A 28 20.26 -27.18 -19.99
CA ARG A 28 20.04 -27.24 -21.45
C ARG A 28 21.18 -26.55 -22.18
N GLU A 29 21.55 -27.12 -23.32
CA GLU A 29 22.66 -26.66 -24.17
C GLU A 29 22.45 -25.28 -24.80
N CYS A 30 21.21 -24.80 -24.86
CA CYS A 30 20.86 -23.50 -25.45
C CYS A 30 19.91 -22.71 -24.57
N GLY A 31 20.02 -21.39 -24.64
CA GLY A 31 19.26 -20.45 -23.83
C GLY A 31 20.13 -19.72 -22.81
N PRO A 32 19.56 -18.74 -22.09
CA PRO A 32 20.26 -18.05 -21.03
C PRO A 32 20.12 -18.80 -19.70
N ILE A 33 21.08 -18.57 -18.80
CA ILE A 33 20.83 -18.69 -17.37
C ILE A 33 20.02 -17.46 -16.96
N VAL A 34 18.83 -17.69 -16.39
CA VAL A 34 17.94 -16.63 -15.92
C VAL A 34 18.08 -16.53 -14.41
N VAL A 35 18.59 -15.41 -13.91
CA VAL A 35 18.57 -15.08 -12.48
C VAL A 35 17.31 -14.25 -12.20
N TRP A 36 16.30 -14.90 -11.63
CA TRP A 36 15.05 -14.27 -11.22
C TRP A 36 15.17 -13.77 -9.78
N LEU A 37 15.33 -12.46 -9.60
CA LEU A 37 15.41 -11.82 -8.28
C LEU A 37 14.01 -11.39 -7.81
N LYS A 38 13.56 -11.95 -6.68
CA LYS A 38 12.29 -11.59 -6.03
C LYS A 38 12.50 -10.63 -4.87
N SER A 39 13.57 -10.86 -4.11
CA SER A 39 13.77 -10.24 -2.80
C SER A 39 15.23 -9.95 -2.45
N SER A 40 16.18 -10.28 -3.33
CA SER A 40 17.61 -9.99 -3.16
C SER A 40 18.07 -8.88 -4.12
N LEU A 41 17.49 -7.69 -3.97
CA LEU A 41 17.60 -6.59 -4.94
C LEU A 41 18.89 -5.77 -4.74
N ARG A 42 20.03 -6.43 -4.96
CA ARG A 42 21.37 -5.85 -4.84
C ARG A 42 22.36 -6.55 -5.78
N ALA A 43 23.45 -5.87 -6.14
CA ALA A 43 24.53 -6.49 -6.90
C ALA A 43 25.64 -7.06 -6.00
N HIS A 44 25.92 -6.42 -4.86
CA HIS A 44 27.02 -6.82 -3.98
C HIS A 44 26.66 -8.01 -3.08
N GLU A 45 27.56 -8.99 -2.98
CA GLU A 45 27.39 -10.20 -2.16
C GLU A 45 26.00 -10.84 -2.34
N ASN A 46 25.63 -11.07 -3.59
CA ASN A 46 24.37 -11.69 -3.96
C ASN A 46 24.62 -13.15 -4.41
N PRO A 47 24.29 -14.15 -3.57
CA PRO A 47 24.52 -15.55 -3.91
C PRO A 47 23.86 -15.99 -5.22
N ALA A 48 22.68 -15.48 -5.55
CA ALA A 48 21.98 -15.83 -6.79
C ALA A 48 22.70 -15.32 -8.03
N LEU A 49 23.21 -14.07 -7.99
CA LEU A 49 24.01 -13.52 -9.06
C LEU A 49 25.37 -14.23 -9.16
N ASP A 50 26.02 -14.51 -8.04
CA ASP A 50 27.31 -15.21 -8.02
C ASP A 50 27.20 -16.62 -8.61
N ALA A 51 26.16 -17.38 -8.24
CA ALA A 51 25.89 -18.69 -8.81
C ALA A 51 25.61 -18.61 -10.31
N GLY A 52 24.77 -17.64 -10.74
CA GLY A 52 24.48 -17.41 -12.16
C GLY A 52 25.73 -17.11 -12.97
N ARG A 53 26.62 -16.23 -12.47
CA ARG A 53 27.87 -15.87 -13.14
C ARG A 53 28.82 -17.06 -13.29
N ILE A 54 29.02 -17.83 -12.21
CA ILE A 54 29.90 -19.00 -12.22
C ILE A 54 29.40 -20.05 -13.23
N LEU A 55 28.10 -20.32 -13.24
CA LEU A 55 27.52 -21.32 -14.13
C LEU A 55 27.49 -20.84 -15.58
N ALA A 56 27.21 -19.56 -15.82
CA ALA A 56 27.19 -18.98 -17.17
C ALA A 56 28.58 -19.04 -17.81
N GLU A 57 29.61 -18.64 -17.07
CA GLU A 57 31.00 -18.71 -17.54
C GLU A 57 31.43 -20.16 -17.79
N ARG A 58 31.18 -21.06 -16.82
CA ARG A 58 31.62 -22.45 -16.92
C ARG A 58 31.00 -23.20 -18.09
N HIS A 59 29.73 -22.92 -18.39
CA HIS A 59 29.00 -23.57 -19.47
C HIS A 59 28.98 -22.75 -20.77
N ASN A 60 29.65 -21.60 -20.79
CA ASN A 60 29.69 -20.68 -21.94
C ASN A 60 28.27 -20.30 -22.43
N LEU A 61 27.40 -19.92 -21.49
CA LEU A 61 26.01 -19.55 -21.71
C LEU A 61 25.79 -18.06 -21.40
N PRO A 62 24.82 -17.40 -22.05
CA PRO A 62 24.42 -16.04 -21.67
C PRO A 62 23.75 -16.01 -20.30
N LEU A 63 23.87 -14.87 -19.62
CA LEU A 63 23.26 -14.63 -18.31
C LEU A 63 22.37 -13.39 -18.37
N LEU A 64 21.12 -13.53 -17.93
CA LEU A 64 20.22 -12.38 -17.77
C LEU A 64 19.64 -12.33 -16.36
N VAL A 65 19.52 -11.13 -15.83
CA VAL A 65 18.91 -10.84 -14.53
C VAL A 65 17.52 -10.27 -14.76
N TYR A 66 16.52 -10.92 -14.18
CA TYR A 66 15.11 -10.54 -14.29
C TYR A 66 14.56 -10.12 -12.92
N GLN A 67 14.00 -8.91 -12.86
CA GLN A 67 13.20 -8.45 -11.73
C GLN A 67 11.77 -8.18 -12.18
N GLY A 68 10.81 -8.88 -11.56
CA GLY A 68 9.39 -8.64 -11.74
C GLY A 68 8.77 -7.91 -10.55
N ILE A 69 8.03 -6.83 -10.82
CA ILE A 69 7.14 -6.16 -9.88
C ILE A 69 5.70 -6.43 -10.35
N ASP A 70 4.82 -6.94 -9.48
CA ASP A 70 3.46 -7.33 -9.86
C ASP A 70 2.42 -6.57 -9.01
N GLU A 71 1.50 -5.88 -9.68
CA GLU A 71 0.40 -5.14 -9.05
C GLU A 71 -0.57 -6.04 -8.26
N ARG A 72 -0.56 -7.36 -8.53
CA ARG A 72 -1.41 -8.36 -7.86
C ARG A 72 -0.76 -8.95 -6.63
N TYR A 73 0.46 -8.54 -6.29
CA TYR A 73 1.09 -8.98 -5.05
C TYR A 73 0.22 -8.57 -3.84
N PRO A 74 0.02 -9.42 -2.83
CA PRO A 74 -0.79 -9.06 -1.67
C PRO A 74 -0.33 -7.74 -1.04
N HIS A 75 -1.29 -6.83 -0.82
CA HIS A 75 -1.05 -5.49 -0.30
C HIS A 75 -0.16 -4.60 -1.20
N ALA A 76 -0.18 -4.83 -2.52
CA ALA A 76 0.45 -3.94 -3.49
C ALA A 76 -0.08 -2.50 -3.35
N ASN A 77 0.84 -1.56 -3.16
CA ASN A 77 0.53 -0.15 -2.98
C ASN A 77 1.68 0.74 -3.49
N ALA A 78 1.41 2.05 -3.59
CA ALA A 78 2.34 3.03 -4.11
C ALA A 78 3.66 3.07 -3.33
N ARG A 79 3.62 2.92 -2.00
CA ARG A 79 4.81 2.86 -1.14
C ARG A 79 5.77 1.75 -1.54
N HIS A 80 5.28 0.52 -1.61
CA HIS A 80 6.14 -0.64 -1.90
C HIS A 80 6.62 -0.63 -3.33
N HIS A 81 5.76 -0.27 -4.28
CA HIS A 81 6.16 -0.14 -5.68
C HIS A 81 7.24 0.94 -5.84
N ASN A 82 7.12 2.07 -5.14
CA ASN A 82 8.15 3.10 -5.18
C ASN A 82 9.50 2.59 -4.65
N ILE A 83 9.53 1.87 -3.54
CA ILE A 83 10.78 1.29 -2.98
C ILE A 83 11.40 0.26 -3.93
N LEU A 84 10.59 -0.60 -4.56
CA LEU A 84 11.07 -1.59 -5.52
C LEU A 84 11.64 -0.94 -6.80
N LEU A 85 11.03 0.16 -7.25
CA LEU A 85 11.53 0.96 -8.37
C LEU A 85 12.85 1.67 -8.03
N ASP A 86 13.06 2.10 -6.78
CA ASP A 86 14.34 2.68 -6.35
C ASP A 86 15.44 1.59 -6.39
N ALA A 87 15.09 0.39 -5.94
CA ALA A 87 15.98 -0.76 -6.00
C ALA A 87 16.30 -1.18 -7.42
N ALA A 88 15.34 -1.09 -8.35
CA ALA A 88 15.57 -1.38 -9.76
C ALA A 88 16.63 -0.44 -10.38
N VAL A 89 16.61 0.84 -10.02
CA VAL A 89 17.62 1.82 -10.48
C VAL A 89 19.02 1.42 -10.00
N ASP A 90 19.18 1.14 -8.70
CA ASP A 90 20.47 0.78 -8.12
C ASP A 90 20.95 -0.60 -8.63
N LEU A 91 20.05 -1.57 -8.75
CA LEU A 91 20.35 -2.90 -9.29
C LEU A 91 20.77 -2.84 -10.76
N HIS A 92 20.12 -2.02 -11.59
CA HIS A 92 20.54 -1.78 -12.97
C HIS A 92 21.98 -1.23 -13.03
N GLN A 93 22.31 -0.26 -12.17
CA GLN A 93 23.67 0.30 -12.09
C GLN A 93 24.69 -0.77 -11.66
N GLY A 94 24.38 -1.55 -10.64
CA GLY A 94 25.24 -2.64 -10.16
C GLY A 94 25.44 -3.74 -11.20
N CYS A 95 24.38 -4.19 -11.87
CA CYS A 95 24.47 -5.17 -12.96
C CYS A 95 25.31 -4.62 -14.13
N LYS A 96 25.14 -3.35 -14.50
CA LYS A 96 25.95 -2.71 -15.54
C LYS A 96 27.43 -2.68 -15.20
N GLN A 97 27.79 -2.41 -13.94
CA GLN A 97 29.19 -2.46 -13.47
C GLN A 97 29.77 -3.87 -13.52
N LEU A 98 28.94 -4.89 -13.30
CA LEU A 98 29.32 -6.30 -13.40
C LEU A 98 29.27 -6.85 -14.85
N GLY A 99 28.91 -6.03 -15.84
CA GLY A 99 28.75 -6.47 -17.23
C GLY A 99 27.56 -7.41 -17.47
N LEU A 100 26.51 -7.31 -16.65
CA LEU A 100 25.32 -8.17 -16.69
C LEU A 100 24.14 -7.49 -17.36
N ASP A 101 23.40 -8.26 -18.17
CA ASP A 101 22.10 -7.83 -18.69
C ASP A 101 21.04 -7.88 -17.59
N TYR A 102 20.40 -6.74 -17.32
CA TYR A 102 19.32 -6.62 -16.34
C TYR A 102 18.08 -6.03 -16.97
N PHE A 103 16.94 -6.66 -16.70
CA PHE A 103 15.64 -6.25 -17.21
C PHE A 103 14.60 -6.15 -16.09
N LEU A 104 13.99 -4.96 -16.00
CA LEU A 104 12.86 -4.68 -15.13
C LEU A 104 11.56 -4.94 -15.88
N HIS A 105 10.65 -5.68 -15.24
CA HIS A 105 9.29 -5.86 -15.69
C HIS A 105 8.31 -5.39 -14.61
N VAL A 106 7.38 -4.52 -14.98
CA VAL A 106 6.25 -4.12 -14.13
C VAL A 106 4.98 -4.74 -14.70
N ALA A 107 4.58 -5.87 -14.13
CA ALA A 107 3.40 -6.62 -14.50
C ALA A 107 2.15 -5.85 -14.08
N ARG A 108 1.46 -5.31 -15.08
CA ARG A 108 0.26 -4.49 -14.96
C ARG A 108 -0.72 -4.79 -16.09
N GLU A 109 -1.92 -4.23 -16.05
CA GLU A 109 -2.88 -4.37 -17.14
C GLU A 109 -2.25 -4.06 -18.51
N GLY A 110 -2.49 -4.91 -19.50
CA GLY A 110 -1.86 -4.85 -20.83
C GLY A 110 -0.40 -5.33 -20.91
N HIS A 111 0.36 -5.36 -19.82
CA HIS A 111 1.79 -5.71 -19.78
C HIS A 111 2.08 -6.82 -18.76
N ARG A 112 1.36 -7.94 -18.86
CA ARG A 112 1.47 -9.06 -17.90
C ARG A 112 1.45 -10.43 -18.57
N PRO A 113 2.35 -10.68 -19.55
CA PRO A 113 2.49 -12.00 -20.16
C PRO A 113 2.99 -13.04 -19.13
N PRO A 114 2.87 -14.35 -19.41
CA PRO A 114 3.33 -15.40 -18.51
C PRO A 114 4.87 -15.57 -18.54
N VAL A 115 5.61 -14.49 -18.22
CA VAL A 115 7.06 -14.35 -18.35
C VAL A 115 7.86 -15.55 -17.86
N MET A 116 7.64 -15.96 -16.61
CA MET A 116 8.42 -17.06 -16.02
C MET A 116 8.09 -18.43 -16.64
N LYS A 117 6.88 -18.61 -17.19
CA LYS A 117 6.53 -19.83 -17.93
C LYS A 117 7.28 -19.88 -19.26
N GLU A 118 7.37 -18.74 -19.96
CA GLU A 118 8.15 -18.63 -21.20
C GLU A 118 9.64 -18.80 -20.94
N PHE A 119 10.19 -18.23 -19.86
CA PHE A 119 11.56 -18.54 -19.43
C PHE A 119 11.75 -20.02 -19.11
N GLY A 120 10.77 -20.70 -18.50
CA GLY A 120 10.80 -22.15 -18.28
C GLY A 120 10.95 -22.97 -19.57
N GLU A 121 10.51 -22.43 -20.70
CA GLU A 121 10.60 -23.07 -22.03
C GLU A 121 11.91 -22.80 -22.76
N ILE A 122 12.59 -21.66 -22.50
CA ILE A 122 13.78 -21.23 -23.27
C ILE A 122 15.07 -21.19 -22.46
N ALA A 123 15.02 -21.09 -21.13
CA ALA A 123 16.21 -20.97 -20.30
C ALA A 123 17.01 -22.28 -20.27
N SER A 124 18.32 -22.14 -20.13
CA SER A 124 19.21 -23.24 -19.78
C SER A 124 19.06 -23.65 -18.33
N MET A 125 18.81 -22.68 -17.46
CA MET A 125 18.57 -22.84 -16.03
C MET A 125 17.88 -21.59 -15.48
N ILE A 126 17.01 -21.76 -14.48
CA ILE A 126 16.45 -20.65 -13.70
C ILE A 126 17.03 -20.71 -12.29
N ILE A 127 17.64 -19.62 -11.83
CA ILE A 127 18.13 -19.43 -10.47
C ILE A 127 17.32 -18.32 -9.82
N THR A 128 16.84 -18.52 -8.60
CA THR A 128 16.06 -17.50 -7.88
C THR A 128 16.39 -17.48 -6.40
N ASP A 129 16.23 -16.32 -5.74
CA ASP A 129 16.45 -16.25 -4.30
C ASP A 129 15.43 -17.07 -3.51
N LEU A 130 15.88 -17.81 -2.49
CA LEU A 130 14.99 -18.58 -1.62
C LEU A 130 14.27 -17.64 -0.64
N PHE A 131 12.99 -17.40 -0.86
CA PHE A 131 12.14 -16.59 0.03
C PHE A 131 10.92 -17.41 0.47
N PRO A 132 10.85 -17.86 1.74
CA PRO A 132 9.99 -18.96 2.16
C PRO A 132 8.56 -18.54 2.49
N LEU A 133 7.93 -17.71 1.66
CA LEU A 133 6.56 -17.23 1.87
C LEU A 133 5.69 -17.31 0.62
N PRO A 134 4.39 -17.61 0.75
CA PRO A 134 3.46 -17.39 -0.33
C PRO A 134 3.28 -15.87 -0.59
N PRO A 135 2.98 -15.45 -1.82
CA PRO A 135 2.74 -16.30 -2.99
C PRO A 135 4.02 -16.80 -3.68
N TRP A 136 5.22 -16.38 -3.25
CA TRP A 136 6.48 -16.75 -3.91
C TRP A 136 6.73 -18.25 -3.94
N THR A 137 6.55 -18.94 -2.82
CA THR A 137 6.71 -20.41 -2.75
C THR A 137 5.80 -21.12 -3.76
N THR A 138 4.54 -20.70 -3.85
CA THR A 138 3.56 -21.23 -4.81
C THR A 138 3.95 -20.93 -6.25
N TRP A 139 4.39 -19.70 -6.54
CA TRP A 139 4.82 -19.32 -7.89
C TRP A 139 6.05 -20.10 -8.34
N VAL A 140 7.08 -20.20 -7.49
CA VAL A 140 8.31 -20.95 -7.79
C VAL A 140 7.99 -22.43 -8.04
N GLN A 141 7.15 -23.06 -7.21
CA GLN A 141 6.70 -24.45 -7.41
C GLN A 141 5.95 -24.62 -8.73
N SER A 142 5.06 -23.69 -9.08
CA SER A 142 4.31 -23.73 -10.34
C SER A 142 5.22 -23.60 -11.58
N ILE A 143 6.23 -22.74 -11.52
CA ILE A 143 7.24 -22.61 -12.58
C ILE A 143 8.09 -23.87 -12.67
N ALA A 144 8.61 -24.38 -11.55
CA ALA A 144 9.43 -25.58 -11.52
C ALA A 144 8.70 -26.82 -12.06
N ALA A 145 7.39 -26.94 -11.82
CA ALA A 145 6.56 -28.04 -12.33
C ALA A 145 6.34 -28.00 -13.86
N SER A 146 6.50 -26.83 -14.50
CA SER A 146 6.27 -26.66 -15.94
C SER A 146 7.54 -26.34 -16.74
N ALA A 147 8.64 -25.97 -16.09
CA ALA A 147 9.90 -25.66 -16.72
C ALA A 147 10.56 -26.91 -17.33
N LYS A 148 11.21 -26.73 -18.48
CA LYS A 148 12.01 -27.74 -19.18
C LYS A 148 13.49 -27.72 -18.78
N CYS A 149 13.86 -26.89 -17.82
CA CYS A 149 15.22 -26.70 -17.33
C CYS A 149 15.28 -26.85 -15.80
N PRO A 150 16.49 -27.01 -15.22
CA PRO A 150 16.68 -26.97 -13.78
C PRO A 150 16.17 -25.65 -13.19
N VAL A 151 15.40 -25.75 -12.10
CA VAL A 151 14.99 -24.59 -11.30
C VAL A 151 15.61 -24.68 -9.91
N LEU A 152 16.41 -23.68 -9.58
CA LEU A 152 17.21 -23.62 -8.37
C LEU A 152 16.83 -22.44 -7.49
N GLU A 153 16.57 -22.71 -6.22
CA GLU A 153 16.49 -21.69 -5.18
C GLU A 153 17.81 -21.57 -4.41
N ILE A 154 18.21 -20.36 -4.07
CA ILE A 154 19.43 -20.11 -3.28
C ILE A 154 19.20 -19.08 -2.16
N ASP A 155 19.60 -19.43 -0.94
CA ASP A 155 19.45 -18.56 0.22
C ASP A 155 20.39 -17.35 0.19
N CYS A 156 19.78 -16.19 -0.04
CA CYS A 156 20.43 -14.88 -0.10
C CYS A 156 20.30 -14.04 1.19
N HIS A 157 19.62 -14.57 2.22
CA HIS A 157 19.03 -13.81 3.32
C HIS A 157 19.53 -14.22 4.71
N CYS A 158 20.01 -15.44 4.89
CA CYS A 158 20.52 -15.93 6.17
C CYS A 158 22.04 -16.20 6.11
N VAL A 159 22.72 -15.92 7.23
CA VAL A 159 24.10 -16.33 7.43
C VAL A 159 24.17 -17.84 7.61
N VAL A 160 23.31 -18.44 8.43
CA VAL A 160 23.11 -19.90 8.44
C VAL A 160 22.08 -20.24 7.37
N PRO A 161 22.46 -20.92 6.28
CA PRO A 161 21.54 -21.10 5.18
C PRO A 161 20.32 -21.94 5.57
N LEU A 162 19.15 -21.56 5.06
CA LEU A 162 17.88 -22.26 5.27
C LEU A 162 17.99 -23.76 4.94
N PRO A 163 18.60 -24.19 3.81
CA PRO A 163 18.76 -25.63 3.52
C PRO A 163 19.67 -26.37 4.50
N VAL A 164 20.58 -25.68 5.20
CA VAL A 164 21.53 -26.30 6.14
C VAL A 164 20.87 -26.62 7.48
N PHE A 165 20.05 -25.70 8.03
CA PHE A 165 19.41 -25.92 9.32
C PHE A 165 17.91 -26.20 9.21
N GLY A 166 17.17 -25.34 8.51
CA GLY A 166 15.79 -25.58 8.05
C GLY A 166 14.74 -26.00 9.10
N LYS A 167 14.96 -25.73 10.39
CA LYS A 167 14.09 -26.22 11.48
C LYS A 167 13.66 -25.10 12.42
N SER A 168 12.45 -25.22 12.96
CA SER A 168 12.00 -24.40 14.08
C SER A 168 12.54 -24.92 15.41
N MET A 169 12.85 -23.99 16.32
CA MET A 169 13.00 -24.27 17.76
C MET A 169 11.87 -23.61 18.53
N ASP A 170 11.53 -24.13 19.72
CA ASP A 170 10.48 -23.57 20.57
C ASP A 170 10.90 -22.27 21.25
N ARG A 171 12.20 -22.03 21.46
CA ARG A 171 12.71 -20.81 22.13
C ARG A 171 13.99 -20.28 21.46
N PRO A 172 14.24 -18.95 21.48
CA PRO A 172 15.41 -18.36 20.82
C PRO A 172 16.75 -18.86 21.36
N PHE A 173 16.86 -19.15 22.67
CA PHE A 173 18.11 -19.68 23.22
C PHE A 173 18.42 -21.10 22.72
N ARG A 174 17.39 -21.93 22.47
CA ARG A 174 17.57 -23.26 21.88
C ARG A 174 18.01 -23.17 20.42
N TYR A 175 17.46 -22.21 19.66
CA TYR A 175 17.96 -21.89 18.34
C TYR A 175 19.44 -21.45 18.38
N ARG A 176 19.80 -20.55 19.32
CA ARG A 176 21.18 -20.09 19.53
C ARG A 176 22.15 -21.26 19.75
N ASP A 177 21.77 -22.21 20.59
CA ASP A 177 22.59 -23.37 20.94
C ASP A 177 22.71 -24.35 19.76
N ALA A 178 21.58 -24.66 19.11
CA ALA A 178 21.54 -25.58 17.98
C ALA A 178 22.34 -25.08 16.76
N THR A 179 22.36 -23.77 16.53
CA THR A 179 23.08 -23.15 15.41
C THR A 179 24.49 -22.68 15.74
N LYS A 180 24.96 -22.84 16.99
CA LYS A 180 26.23 -22.28 17.47
C LYS A 180 27.43 -22.63 16.58
N LYS A 181 27.58 -23.91 16.22
CA LYS A 181 28.69 -24.38 15.35
C LYS A 181 28.55 -23.84 13.92
N LEU A 182 27.33 -23.80 13.40
CA LEU A 182 27.02 -23.32 12.04
C LEU A 182 27.32 -21.82 11.91
N ARG A 183 26.93 -21.02 12.91
CA ARG A 183 27.23 -19.58 12.95
C ARG A 183 28.73 -19.32 13.07
N LYS A 184 29.43 -20.02 13.97
CA LYS A 184 30.89 -19.85 14.16
C LYS A 184 31.70 -20.08 12.88
N ARG A 185 31.24 -20.96 11.98
CA ARG A 185 31.91 -21.23 10.69
C ARG A 185 31.82 -20.05 9.70
N ARG A 186 30.83 -19.17 9.85
CA ARG A 186 30.44 -18.18 8.83
C ARG A 186 30.57 -16.73 9.30
N VAL A 187 30.39 -16.47 10.59
CA VAL A 187 30.55 -15.13 11.16
C VAL A 187 32.01 -14.69 11.02
N GLY A 188 32.23 -13.50 10.45
CA GLY A 188 33.56 -12.96 10.19
C GLY A 188 34.22 -13.49 8.92
N THR A 189 33.61 -14.42 8.20
CA THR A 189 34.17 -14.95 6.94
C THR A 189 34.01 -13.92 5.82
N PRO A 190 35.09 -13.54 5.11
CA PRO A 190 35.00 -12.69 3.93
C PRO A 190 34.13 -13.31 2.85
N TRP A 191 33.35 -12.49 2.15
CA TRP A 191 32.64 -12.95 0.95
C TRP A 191 33.64 -13.04 -0.22
N PRO A 192 33.70 -14.17 -0.95
CA PRO A 192 34.62 -14.29 -2.08
C PRO A 192 34.35 -13.25 -3.17
N ARG A 193 35.42 -12.67 -3.74
CA ARG A 193 35.34 -11.80 -4.92
C ARG A 193 35.44 -12.67 -6.17
N LEU A 194 34.48 -12.52 -7.08
CA LEU A 194 34.53 -13.15 -8.40
C LEU A 194 35.28 -12.23 -9.38
N GLU A 195 36.38 -12.73 -9.94
CA GLU A 195 37.19 -12.02 -10.94
C GLU A 195 36.66 -12.14 -12.37
N SER A 196 35.56 -12.85 -12.58
CA SER A 196 34.98 -13.08 -13.91
C SER A 196 34.48 -11.77 -14.55
N GLU A 197 35.10 -11.37 -15.66
CA GLU A 197 34.80 -10.15 -16.42
C GLU A 197 33.90 -10.39 -17.66
N ASN A 198 33.73 -11.64 -18.11
CA ASN A 198 33.09 -11.96 -19.39
C ASN A 198 31.80 -12.75 -19.21
N SER A 199 30.67 -12.07 -19.01
CA SER A 199 29.35 -12.67 -19.20
C SER A 199 28.91 -12.51 -20.65
N LEU A 200 28.50 -13.60 -21.29
CA LEU A 200 27.88 -13.52 -22.61
C LEU A 200 26.53 -12.79 -22.50
N GLN A 201 26.31 -11.83 -23.41
CA GLN A 201 25.05 -11.09 -23.48
C GLN A 201 23.93 -11.94 -24.10
N TRP A 202 22.71 -11.70 -23.65
CA TRP A 202 21.53 -12.31 -24.25
C TRP A 202 21.03 -11.47 -25.43
N HIS A 203 21.01 -12.07 -26.62
CA HIS A 203 20.52 -11.41 -27.85
C HIS A 203 19.15 -11.92 -28.34
N GLY A 204 18.51 -12.83 -27.59
CA GLY A 204 17.18 -13.34 -27.95
C GLY A 204 16.06 -12.38 -27.53
N VAL A 205 14.85 -12.69 -27.98
CA VAL A 205 13.64 -11.90 -27.67
C VAL A 205 13.24 -12.11 -26.20
N LEU A 206 12.91 -11.01 -25.51
CA LEU A 206 12.35 -11.07 -24.15
C LEU A 206 10.86 -11.42 -24.21
N PRO A 207 10.35 -12.25 -23.28
CA PRO A 207 8.93 -12.62 -23.22
C PRO A 207 8.04 -11.51 -22.63
N PHE A 208 8.56 -10.29 -22.50
CA PHE A 208 7.87 -9.10 -21.98
C PHE A 208 8.49 -7.83 -22.55
N GLU A 209 7.76 -6.73 -22.40
CA GLU A 209 8.27 -5.39 -22.67
C GLU A 209 8.98 -4.85 -21.41
N PRO A 210 10.31 -4.65 -21.44
CA PRO A 210 11.04 -4.14 -20.28
C PRO A 210 10.74 -2.66 -20.05
N VAL A 211 10.68 -2.27 -18.79
CA VAL A 211 10.61 -0.85 -18.40
C VAL A 211 11.99 -0.24 -18.47
N ASN A 212 12.12 0.89 -19.15
CA ASN A 212 13.38 1.62 -19.24
C ASN A 212 13.71 2.30 -17.90
N ILE A 213 14.90 2.02 -17.36
CA ILE A 213 15.34 2.56 -16.07
C ILE A 213 15.48 4.09 -16.09
N VAL A 214 15.75 4.69 -17.25
CA VAL A 214 15.76 6.16 -17.40
C VAL A 214 14.40 6.77 -17.04
N ASP A 215 13.30 6.10 -17.41
CA ASP A 215 11.95 6.59 -17.10
C ASP A 215 11.60 6.45 -15.61
N ILE A 216 12.31 5.59 -14.87
CA ILE A 216 12.14 5.44 -13.42
C ILE A 216 12.90 6.53 -12.65
N THR A 217 14.01 7.03 -13.20
CA THR A 217 14.79 8.11 -12.58
C THR A 217 14.10 9.47 -12.67
N ASP A 218 13.21 9.65 -13.63
CA ASP A 218 12.35 10.82 -13.77
C ASP A 218 11.10 10.67 -12.89
N TYR A 219 10.88 11.60 -11.96
CA TYR A 219 9.80 11.46 -10.97
C TYR A 219 8.40 11.57 -11.59
N GLU A 220 8.23 12.24 -12.72
CA GLU A 220 6.93 12.41 -13.39
C GLU A 220 6.57 11.15 -14.17
N ARG A 221 7.51 10.65 -14.98
CA ARG A 221 7.35 9.38 -15.71
C ARG A 221 7.15 8.22 -14.76
N ARG A 222 7.85 8.22 -13.62
CA ARG A 222 7.66 7.24 -12.55
C ARG A 222 6.27 7.30 -11.94
N LEU A 223 5.75 8.49 -11.63
CA LEU A 223 4.39 8.64 -11.11
C LEU A 223 3.35 8.18 -12.13
N LYS A 224 3.53 8.51 -13.41
CA LYS A 224 2.68 8.03 -14.51
C LYS A 224 2.69 6.51 -14.59
N LEU A 225 3.86 5.87 -14.49
CA LEU A 225 3.95 4.41 -14.43
C LEU A 225 3.17 3.83 -13.24
N LEU A 226 3.33 4.40 -12.05
CA LEU A 226 2.56 3.97 -10.87
C LEU A 226 1.06 4.11 -11.11
N GLN A 227 0.60 5.22 -11.70
CA GLN A 227 -0.81 5.45 -12.04
C GLN A 227 -1.40 4.36 -12.95
N THR A 228 -0.58 3.75 -13.82
CA THR A 228 -1.01 2.64 -14.69
C THR A 228 -1.11 1.28 -13.96
N CYS A 229 -0.68 1.20 -12.70
CA CYS A 229 -0.79 -0.02 -11.90
C CYS A 229 -2.07 0.00 -11.07
N ASN A 230 -2.79 -1.12 -11.03
CA ASN A 230 -3.95 -1.31 -10.16
C ASN A 230 -3.51 -1.64 -8.71
N ILE A 231 -2.96 -0.64 -8.04
CA ILE A 231 -2.41 -0.73 -6.68
C ILE A 231 -3.07 0.30 -5.75
N ASP A 232 -2.98 0.06 -4.44
CA ASP A 232 -3.52 0.99 -3.44
C ASP A 232 -2.69 2.29 -3.42
N MET A 233 -3.31 3.40 -3.86
CA MET A 233 -2.70 4.73 -3.89
C MET A 233 -2.84 5.49 -2.57
N SER A 234 -3.67 5.00 -1.64
CA SER A 234 -3.86 5.60 -0.32
C SER A 234 -2.65 5.42 0.61
N VAL A 235 -1.74 4.49 0.28
CA VAL A 235 -0.50 4.27 1.05
C VAL A 235 0.67 4.97 0.38
N HIS A 236 0.95 6.18 0.85
CA HIS A 236 1.96 7.05 0.24
C HIS A 236 3.39 6.53 0.45
N PRO A 237 4.32 6.81 -0.49
CA PRO A 237 5.75 6.61 -0.32
C PRO A 237 6.29 7.22 0.98
N VAL A 238 7.36 6.61 1.50
CA VAL A 238 8.09 7.16 2.64
C VAL A 238 9.17 8.11 2.11
N TRP A 239 8.84 9.39 2.09
CA TRP A 239 9.58 10.45 1.40
C TRP A 239 11.03 10.69 1.89
N ASN A 240 11.38 10.23 3.08
CA ASN A 240 12.72 10.31 3.64
C ASN A 240 13.46 8.97 3.60
N GLN A 241 12.89 7.95 2.96
CA GLN A 241 13.47 6.62 2.86
C GLN A 241 13.46 6.15 1.40
N ARG A 242 14.64 6.15 0.79
CA ARG A 242 14.87 5.66 -0.57
C ARG A 242 15.16 4.16 -0.54
N GLY A 243 14.62 3.41 -1.50
CA GLY A 243 15.03 2.02 -1.72
C GLY A 243 16.42 1.93 -2.39
N GLY A 244 16.88 0.70 -2.61
CA GLY A 244 18.11 0.40 -3.32
C GLY A 244 19.36 0.27 -2.46
N GLU A 245 20.36 -0.37 -3.07
CA GLU A 245 21.61 -0.78 -2.42
C GLU A 245 22.46 0.41 -1.94
N ARG A 246 22.52 1.50 -2.70
CA ARG A 246 23.35 2.66 -2.34
C ARG A 246 22.86 3.31 -1.04
N GLY A 247 21.54 3.49 -0.93
CA GLY A 247 20.91 4.03 0.27
C GLY A 247 21.13 3.12 1.49
N ALA A 248 20.95 1.80 1.29
CA ALA A 248 21.15 0.80 2.32
C ALA A 248 22.61 0.76 2.85
N LEU A 249 23.59 0.83 1.95
CA LEU A 249 25.00 0.86 2.30
C LEU A 249 25.38 2.13 3.08
N ALA A 250 24.91 3.30 2.64
CA ALA A 250 25.13 4.56 3.35
C ALA A 250 24.52 4.54 4.75
N GLN A 251 23.30 4.01 4.89
CA GLN A 251 22.63 3.88 6.19
C GLN A 251 23.36 2.91 7.12
N TRP A 252 23.85 1.78 6.60
CA TRP A 252 24.66 0.85 7.39
C TRP A 252 25.97 1.48 7.83
N GLU A 253 26.67 2.18 6.94
CA GLU A 253 27.93 2.83 7.25
C GLU A 253 27.79 3.88 8.35
N ASP A 254 26.78 4.75 8.25
CA ASP A 254 26.48 5.71 9.31
C ASP A 254 26.17 5.02 10.64
N PHE A 255 25.31 3.99 10.63
CA PHE A 255 24.99 3.27 11.86
C PHE A 255 26.23 2.61 12.47
N ARG A 256 27.02 1.91 11.65
CA ARG A 256 28.23 1.19 12.07
C ARG A 256 29.26 2.14 12.69
N THR A 257 29.49 3.30 12.07
CA THR A 257 30.51 4.25 12.48
C THR A 257 30.06 5.14 13.64
N ASN A 258 28.81 5.62 13.63
CA ASN A 258 28.36 6.67 14.55
C ASN A 258 27.44 6.17 15.68
N ARG A 259 26.71 5.07 15.51
CA ARG A 259 25.57 4.71 16.39
C ARG A 259 25.65 3.32 17.02
N LEU A 260 26.34 2.37 16.38
CA LEU A 260 26.46 0.97 16.82
C LEU A 260 27.01 0.83 18.23
N SER A 261 28.00 1.67 18.61
CA SER A 261 28.61 1.66 19.95
C SER A 261 27.59 1.94 21.07
N GLY A 262 26.53 2.70 20.79
CA GLY A 262 25.45 3.04 21.72
C GLY A 262 24.26 2.07 21.68
N TYR A 263 24.20 1.15 20.71
CA TYR A 263 23.02 0.34 20.40
C TYR A 263 22.45 -0.40 21.63
N ALA A 264 23.28 -1.14 22.36
CA ALA A 264 22.83 -1.96 23.48
C ALA A 264 22.05 -1.15 24.53
N ARG A 265 22.47 0.09 24.79
CA ARG A 265 21.85 1.02 25.75
C ARG A 265 20.60 1.69 25.18
N ARG A 266 20.62 2.08 23.90
CA ARG A 266 19.60 2.96 23.28
C ARG A 266 18.43 2.22 22.64
N ARG A 267 18.63 1.00 22.12
CA ARG A 267 17.67 0.25 21.28
C ARG A 267 16.25 0.02 21.83
N ASN A 268 16.01 0.24 23.12
CA ASN A 268 14.70 0.07 23.74
C ASN A 268 13.95 1.40 23.90
N ASN A 269 14.61 2.54 23.75
CA ASN A 269 13.99 3.85 23.83
C ASN A 269 13.33 4.19 22.49
N ALA A 270 12.01 4.01 22.39
CA ALA A 270 11.30 4.28 21.14
C ALA A 270 11.19 5.77 20.79
N ALA A 271 11.44 6.67 21.75
CA ALA A 271 11.55 8.11 21.49
C ALA A 271 12.91 8.50 20.89
N ASP A 272 13.85 7.56 20.80
CA ASP A 272 15.18 7.76 20.21
C ASP A 272 15.28 6.98 18.88
N PRO A 273 14.84 7.57 17.75
CA PRO A 273 14.87 6.90 16.45
C PRO A 273 16.30 6.54 15.99
N GLU A 274 17.31 7.24 16.50
CA GLU A 274 18.72 7.00 16.20
C GLU A 274 19.36 5.93 17.12
N GLY A 275 18.58 5.34 18.02
CA GLY A 275 19.02 4.25 18.89
C GLY A 275 19.12 2.88 18.20
N VAL A 276 18.63 2.76 16.97
CA VAL A 276 18.56 1.52 16.18
C VAL A 276 19.10 1.72 14.75
N SER A 277 19.39 0.62 14.04
CA SER A 277 19.98 0.69 12.69
C SER A 277 18.99 1.17 11.62
N ARG A 278 17.70 0.91 11.82
CA ARG A 278 16.61 1.16 10.86
C ARG A 278 16.81 0.43 9.52
N LEU A 279 17.61 -0.64 9.50
CA LEU A 279 17.99 -1.41 8.31
C LEU A 279 16.96 -2.47 7.88
N SER A 280 15.85 -2.63 8.60
CA SER A 280 14.92 -3.72 8.36
C SER A 280 14.30 -3.70 6.96
N MET A 281 13.97 -2.52 6.42
CA MET A 281 13.53 -2.36 5.02
C MET A 281 14.59 -2.87 4.04
N ALA A 282 15.84 -2.41 4.20
CA ALA A 282 16.92 -2.78 3.30
C ALA A 282 17.23 -4.27 3.35
N ILE A 283 17.15 -4.88 4.54
CA ILE A 283 17.32 -6.32 4.72
C ILE A 283 16.14 -7.10 4.11
N HIS A 284 14.91 -6.62 4.29
CA HIS A 284 13.69 -7.25 3.77
C HIS A 284 13.69 -7.36 2.24
N TYR A 285 13.99 -6.26 1.54
CA TYR A 285 14.12 -6.26 0.08
C TYR A 285 15.50 -6.72 -0.42
N GLY A 286 16.36 -7.19 0.51
CA GLY A 286 17.70 -7.69 0.21
C GLY A 286 18.60 -6.70 -0.53
N MET A 287 18.37 -5.39 -0.30
CA MET A 287 19.17 -4.27 -0.82
C MET A 287 20.54 -4.18 -0.14
N ILE A 288 20.74 -4.89 0.96
CA ILE A 288 22.04 -5.05 1.62
C ILE A 288 22.22 -6.51 2.06
N SER A 289 23.45 -7.01 1.91
CA SER A 289 23.83 -8.34 2.35
C SER A 289 23.85 -8.43 3.88
N VAL A 290 23.09 -9.38 4.43
CA VAL A 290 23.19 -9.72 5.86
C VAL A 290 24.57 -10.29 6.19
N MET A 291 25.21 -11.00 5.25
CA MET A 291 26.58 -11.50 5.42
C MET A 291 27.58 -10.34 5.61
N LYS A 292 27.44 -9.25 4.85
CA LYS A 292 28.23 -8.02 5.01
C LYS A 292 28.01 -7.41 6.39
N ILE A 293 26.76 -7.15 6.76
CA ILE A 293 26.41 -6.55 8.05
C ILE A 293 27.01 -7.37 9.20
N VAL A 294 26.87 -8.69 9.15
CA VAL A 294 27.35 -9.59 10.19
C VAL A 294 28.87 -9.60 10.26
N ARG A 295 29.57 -9.65 9.12
CA ARG A 295 31.03 -9.61 9.06
C ARG A 295 31.57 -8.31 9.66
N GLU A 296 31.06 -7.17 9.20
CA GLU A 296 31.55 -5.85 9.63
C GLU A 296 31.17 -5.52 11.08
N ALA A 297 29.97 -5.91 11.55
CA ALA A 297 29.63 -5.80 12.97
C ALA A 297 30.51 -6.69 13.84
N HIS A 298 30.87 -7.88 13.34
CA HIS A 298 31.77 -8.79 14.06
C HIS A 298 33.17 -8.20 14.19
N GLU A 299 33.70 -7.59 13.12
CA GLU A 299 35.00 -6.89 13.11
C GLU A 299 35.06 -5.75 14.13
N VAL A 300 33.95 -5.03 14.37
CA VAL A 300 33.86 -4.00 15.41
C VAL A 300 34.09 -4.58 16.81
N GLY A 301 33.66 -5.81 17.08
CA GLY A 301 34.07 -6.58 18.26
C GLY A 301 33.64 -6.02 19.64
N THR A 302 32.67 -5.09 19.70
CA THR A 302 32.19 -4.51 20.97
C THR A 302 30.98 -5.26 21.54
N LYS A 303 30.72 -5.13 22.84
CA LYS A 303 29.48 -5.65 23.47
C LYS A 303 28.20 -5.12 22.81
N ALA A 304 28.23 -3.88 22.30
CA ALA A 304 27.11 -3.30 21.60
C ALA A 304 26.90 -3.97 20.23
N ALA A 305 27.98 -4.26 19.52
CA ALA A 305 27.96 -5.03 18.28
C ALA A 305 27.51 -6.48 18.49
N GLU A 306 27.99 -7.16 19.54
CA GLU A 306 27.50 -8.49 19.92
C GLU A 306 25.99 -8.50 20.19
N LYS A 307 25.48 -7.46 20.87
CA LYS A 307 24.04 -7.36 21.12
C LYS A 307 23.25 -7.09 19.84
N PHE A 308 23.77 -6.31 18.91
CA PHE A 308 23.19 -6.12 17.59
C PHE A 308 23.16 -7.42 16.78
N LEU A 309 24.27 -8.16 16.77
CA LEU A 309 24.37 -9.48 16.15
C LEU A 309 23.42 -10.51 16.77
N ASP A 310 23.15 -10.45 18.08
CA ASP A 310 22.17 -11.34 18.73
C ASP A 310 20.75 -11.12 18.18
N GLU A 311 20.33 -9.86 17.97
CA GLU A 311 19.03 -9.55 17.34
C GLU A 311 18.97 -10.06 15.89
N LEU A 312 20.06 -9.89 15.13
CA LEU A 312 20.11 -10.26 13.71
C LEU A 312 20.24 -11.78 13.49
N LEU A 313 21.12 -12.45 14.23
CA LEU A 313 21.44 -13.87 14.03
C LEU A 313 20.58 -14.82 14.86
N ILE A 314 19.95 -14.35 15.94
CA ILE A 314 19.11 -15.21 16.79
C ILE A 314 17.64 -14.90 16.56
N PHE A 315 17.22 -13.65 16.75
CA PHE A 315 15.80 -13.33 16.68
C PHE A 315 15.28 -13.31 15.24
N ARG A 316 15.98 -12.65 14.32
CA ARG A 316 15.60 -12.66 12.90
C ARG A 316 15.79 -14.04 12.26
N GLU A 317 16.99 -14.63 12.29
CA GLU A 317 17.20 -15.91 11.58
C GLU A 317 16.34 -17.07 12.14
N HIS A 318 16.04 -17.10 13.44
CA HIS A 318 15.11 -18.10 13.98
C HIS A 318 13.71 -17.96 13.35
N ALA A 319 13.21 -16.74 13.17
CA ALA A 319 11.94 -16.52 12.47
C ALA A 319 11.98 -17.03 11.01
N TRP A 320 13.07 -16.77 10.30
CA TRP A 320 13.27 -17.26 8.93
C TRP A 320 13.29 -18.80 8.85
N HIS A 321 14.02 -19.48 9.73
CA HIS A 321 14.01 -20.94 9.78
C HIS A 321 12.70 -21.54 10.25
N HIS A 322 11.99 -20.86 11.15
CA HIS A 322 10.66 -21.27 11.58
C HIS A 322 9.71 -21.27 10.39
N VAL A 323 9.58 -20.14 9.70
CA VAL A 323 8.71 -19.99 8.52
C VAL A 323 9.08 -20.97 7.42
N TYR A 324 10.37 -21.16 7.12
CA TYR A 324 10.82 -22.16 6.14
C TYR A 324 10.39 -23.59 6.49
N SER A 325 10.22 -23.90 7.78
CA SER A 325 9.75 -25.22 8.23
C SER A 325 8.23 -25.39 8.23
N LYS A 326 7.46 -24.37 7.82
CA LYS A 326 6.00 -24.37 7.81
C LYS A 326 5.43 -24.36 6.40
N GLU A 327 4.37 -25.14 6.19
CA GLU A 327 3.60 -25.11 4.94
C GLU A 327 2.66 -23.90 4.88
N GLU A 328 2.04 -23.55 6.02
CA GLU A 328 1.12 -22.41 6.16
C GLU A 328 1.62 -21.42 7.22
N PRO A 329 2.61 -20.56 6.92
CA PRO A 329 3.30 -19.74 7.93
C PRO A 329 2.40 -18.77 8.72
N TYR A 330 1.30 -18.32 8.13
CA TYR A 330 0.42 -17.31 8.72
C TYR A 330 -0.58 -17.89 9.74
N GLY A 331 -0.81 -19.20 9.74
CA GLY A 331 -1.91 -19.82 10.49
C GLY A 331 -1.70 -19.90 11.99
N ALA A 332 -2.79 -19.76 12.77
CA ALA A 332 -2.79 -19.87 14.23
C ALA A 332 -2.32 -21.23 14.75
N HIS A 333 -2.45 -22.29 13.94
CA HIS A 333 -1.97 -23.64 14.28
C HIS A 333 -0.44 -23.71 14.50
N ASN A 334 0.32 -22.70 14.06
CA ASN A 334 1.75 -22.59 14.34
C ASN A 334 2.08 -22.13 15.76
N LEU A 335 1.10 -21.62 16.51
CA LEU A 335 1.27 -21.26 17.91
C LEU A 335 1.47 -22.53 18.77
N PRO A 336 2.27 -22.42 19.85
CA PRO A 336 2.47 -23.54 20.75
C PRO A 336 1.14 -23.96 21.41
N GLU A 337 1.01 -25.24 21.75
CA GLU A 337 -0.20 -25.83 22.30
C GLU A 337 -0.75 -25.07 23.50
N TRP A 338 0.12 -24.74 24.48
CA TRP A 338 -0.27 -23.96 25.66
C TRP A 338 -0.90 -22.60 25.32
N ALA A 339 -0.48 -21.97 24.22
CA ALA A 339 -1.03 -20.67 23.82
C ALA A 339 -2.39 -20.86 23.15
N ARG A 340 -2.53 -21.87 22.29
CA ARG A 340 -3.81 -22.20 21.64
C ARG A 340 -4.89 -22.56 22.67
N GLU A 341 -4.55 -23.44 23.63
CA GLU A 341 -5.44 -23.79 24.74
C GLU A 341 -5.81 -22.57 25.58
N SER A 342 -4.85 -21.67 25.82
CA SER A 342 -5.11 -20.42 26.54
C SER A 342 -6.09 -19.50 25.82
N TRP A 343 -5.98 -19.37 24.49
CA TRP A 343 -6.88 -18.55 23.69
C TRP A 343 -8.27 -19.15 23.56
N GLU A 344 -8.36 -20.49 23.52
CA GLU A 344 -9.63 -21.20 23.54
C GLU A 344 -10.34 -21.02 24.89
N TYR A 345 -9.59 -21.11 26.00
CA TYR A 345 -10.14 -20.90 27.34
C TYR A 345 -10.71 -19.48 27.55
N THR A 346 -10.12 -18.46 26.92
CA THR A 346 -10.56 -17.05 27.01
C THR A 346 -11.39 -16.59 25.82
N ALA A 347 -11.87 -17.51 24.98
CA ALA A 347 -12.62 -17.15 23.76
C ALA A 347 -13.87 -16.32 24.09
N ASP A 348 -14.61 -16.73 25.13
CA ASP A 348 -15.86 -16.12 25.59
C ASP A 348 -15.66 -14.90 26.51
N ASP A 349 -14.41 -14.49 26.77
CA ASP A 349 -14.14 -13.30 27.58
C ASP A 349 -14.70 -12.03 26.92
N VAL A 350 -15.34 -11.20 27.74
CA VAL A 350 -15.97 -9.95 27.28
C VAL A 350 -14.89 -8.96 26.79
N ARG A 351 -15.07 -8.48 25.56
CA ARG A 351 -14.30 -7.39 24.99
C ARG A 351 -15.17 -6.14 24.96
N MET A 352 -14.75 -5.10 25.68
CA MET A 352 -15.55 -3.88 25.87
C MET A 352 -15.72 -3.07 24.58
N VAL A 353 -14.77 -3.18 23.66
CA VAL A 353 -14.75 -2.46 22.38
C VAL A 353 -14.32 -3.44 21.30
N LEU A 354 -15.04 -3.45 20.18
CA LEU A 354 -14.63 -4.12 18.94
C LEU A 354 -14.46 -3.05 17.88
N LEU A 355 -13.34 -3.08 17.16
CA LEU A 355 -13.01 -2.08 16.15
C LEU A 355 -13.14 -2.66 14.75
N GLY A 356 -13.64 -1.84 13.83
CA GLY A 356 -13.63 -2.10 12.40
C GLY A 356 -12.23 -1.95 11.80
N LYS A 357 -12.06 -2.50 10.59
CA LYS A 357 -10.78 -2.48 9.87
C LYS A 357 -10.23 -1.06 9.67
N GLU A 358 -11.07 -0.11 9.30
CA GLU A 358 -10.66 1.28 9.06
C GLU A 358 -10.21 1.98 10.34
N GLU A 359 -10.88 1.74 11.46
CA GLU A 359 -10.46 2.26 12.78
C GLU A 359 -9.06 1.75 13.17
N PHE A 360 -8.78 0.48 12.87
CA PHE A 360 -7.43 -0.07 13.01
C PHE A 360 -6.42 0.54 12.03
N GLU A 361 -6.77 0.75 10.76
CA GLU A 361 -5.85 1.28 9.75
C GLU A 361 -5.40 2.71 10.08
N PHE A 362 -6.33 3.56 10.54
CA PHE A 362 -6.07 4.98 10.83
C PHE A 362 -5.78 5.30 12.29
N GLY A 363 -5.70 4.30 13.17
CA GLY A 363 -5.36 4.53 14.57
C GLY A 363 -6.47 5.25 15.34
N HIS A 364 -7.71 4.79 15.20
CA HIS A 364 -8.87 5.32 15.91
C HIS A 364 -9.29 4.40 17.06
N THR A 365 -8.34 4.10 17.94
CA THR A 365 -8.60 3.30 19.15
C THR A 365 -8.78 4.22 20.36
N PRO A 366 -9.34 3.72 21.47
CA PRO A 366 -9.37 4.48 22.74
C PRO A 366 -7.98 4.79 23.32
N ASN A 367 -6.89 4.18 22.84
CA ASN A 367 -5.55 4.34 23.41
C ASN A 367 -4.63 5.20 22.53
N HIS A 368 -4.17 6.31 23.10
CA HIS A 368 -3.33 7.29 22.40
C HIS A 368 -1.96 6.73 21.93
N LEU A 369 -1.24 5.96 22.77
CA LEU A 369 0.04 5.36 22.37
C LEU A 369 -0.13 4.39 21.21
N TRP A 370 -1.18 3.56 21.23
CA TRP A 370 -1.46 2.64 20.12
C TRP A 370 -1.73 3.41 18.82
N ASN A 371 -2.52 4.48 18.89
CA ASN A 371 -2.82 5.35 17.75
C ASN A 371 -1.55 5.98 17.16
N LEU A 372 -0.60 6.42 18.00
CA LEU A 372 0.71 6.90 17.54
C LEU A 372 1.56 5.79 16.90
N CYS A 373 1.51 4.56 17.43
CA CYS A 373 2.20 3.41 16.81
C CYS A 373 1.66 3.13 15.41
N GLN A 374 0.33 3.11 15.26
CA GLN A 374 -0.32 2.92 13.97
C GLN A 374 -0.05 4.09 13.02
N THR A 375 -0.07 5.32 13.52
CA THR A 375 0.29 6.51 12.73
C THR A 375 1.73 6.44 12.23
N SER A 376 2.66 5.92 13.04
CA SER A 376 4.06 5.70 12.61
C SER A 376 4.14 4.74 11.43
N LEU A 377 3.40 3.62 11.46
CA LEU A 377 3.32 2.69 10.33
C LEU A 377 2.68 3.35 9.11
N TYR A 378 1.52 4.00 9.29
CA TYR A 378 0.78 4.61 8.20
C TYR A 378 1.56 5.75 7.53
N ARG A 379 2.26 6.62 8.27
CA ARG A 379 2.99 7.77 7.69
C ARG A 379 4.42 7.45 7.27
N HIS A 380 5.11 6.63 8.05
CA HIS A 380 6.57 6.42 7.92
C HIS A 380 6.97 5.01 7.54
N GLY A 381 6.02 4.07 7.45
CA GLY A 381 6.30 2.68 7.09
C GLY A 381 7.22 1.94 8.06
N GLU A 382 7.43 2.49 9.26
CA GLU A 382 8.33 1.95 10.27
C GLU A 382 7.68 2.09 11.64
N LEU A 383 7.82 1.05 12.47
CA LEU A 383 7.48 1.09 13.88
C LEU A 383 8.66 0.54 14.70
N HIS A 384 9.07 1.25 15.73
CA HIS A 384 10.17 0.83 16.59
C HIS A 384 9.86 -0.53 17.24
N ASN A 385 10.80 -1.48 17.23
CA ASN A 385 10.55 -2.87 17.66
C ASN A 385 9.97 -2.97 19.09
N ASN A 386 10.46 -2.13 20.02
CA ASN A 386 9.94 -2.12 21.39
C ASN A 386 8.43 -1.75 21.46
N LEU A 387 7.97 -0.89 20.54
CA LEU A 387 6.57 -0.52 20.39
C LEU A 387 5.78 -1.52 19.55
N ARG A 388 6.37 -2.16 18.52
CA ARG A 388 5.72 -3.24 17.75
C ARG A 388 5.16 -4.33 18.66
N MET A 389 5.93 -4.74 19.67
CA MET A 389 5.49 -5.72 20.67
C MET A 389 4.28 -5.25 21.48
N THR A 390 4.21 -3.96 21.82
CA THR A 390 3.08 -3.38 22.57
C THR A 390 1.86 -3.23 21.67
N TRP A 391 2.07 -2.69 20.48
CA TRP A 391 1.05 -2.52 19.44
C TRP A 391 0.38 -3.86 19.08
N GLY A 392 1.16 -4.91 18.80
CA GLY A 392 0.63 -6.22 18.42
C GLY A 392 0.03 -7.02 19.58
N LYS A 393 0.39 -6.73 20.84
CA LYS A 393 -0.24 -7.35 22.02
C LYS A 393 -1.55 -6.70 22.43
N ALA A 394 -1.84 -5.51 21.92
CA ALA A 394 -3.09 -4.82 22.20
C ALA A 394 -4.24 -5.27 21.30
N THR A 395 -3.96 -5.75 20.07
CA THR A 395 -4.98 -6.12 19.08
C THR A 395 -6.04 -7.11 19.59
N PRO A 396 -5.71 -8.14 20.41
CA PRO A 396 -6.71 -9.12 20.86
C PRO A 396 -7.84 -8.51 21.70
N HIS A 397 -7.60 -7.36 22.33
CA HIS A 397 -8.59 -6.65 23.14
C HIS A 397 -9.67 -5.96 22.30
N TRP A 398 -9.46 -5.81 20.99
CA TRP A 398 -10.34 -5.08 20.08
C TRP A 398 -10.83 -5.91 18.88
N THR A 399 -10.56 -7.22 18.88
CA THR A 399 -11.00 -8.19 17.85
C THR A 399 -11.78 -9.33 18.48
N ALA A 400 -12.75 -9.91 17.79
CA ALA A 400 -13.63 -10.91 18.39
C ALA A 400 -12.93 -12.26 18.65
N THR A 401 -11.96 -12.64 17.82
CA THR A 401 -11.29 -13.95 17.90
C THR A 401 -9.78 -13.87 17.76
N LEU A 402 -9.07 -14.95 18.10
CA LEU A 402 -7.64 -15.11 17.85
C LEU A 402 -7.30 -14.94 16.36
N ASP A 403 -8.07 -15.58 15.49
CA ASP A 403 -7.84 -15.53 14.04
C ASP A 403 -8.03 -14.11 13.48
N GLU A 404 -9.05 -13.38 13.97
CA GLU A 404 -9.21 -11.96 13.63
C GLU A 404 -8.05 -11.11 14.13
N SER A 405 -7.56 -11.34 15.36
CA SER A 405 -6.39 -10.62 15.90
C SER A 405 -5.13 -10.85 15.07
N LEU A 406 -4.85 -12.11 14.70
CA LEU A 406 -3.72 -12.45 13.84
C LEU A 406 -3.89 -11.83 12.45
N LYS A 407 -5.09 -11.92 11.87
CA LYS A 407 -5.39 -11.36 10.55
C LYS A 407 -5.26 -9.84 10.52
N ILE A 408 -5.77 -9.12 11.52
CA ILE A 408 -5.66 -7.66 11.57
C ILE A 408 -4.21 -7.24 11.82
N GLY A 409 -3.51 -7.87 12.76
CA GLY A 409 -2.11 -7.58 13.05
C GLY A 409 -1.22 -7.80 11.82
N GLN A 410 -1.43 -8.90 11.11
CA GLN A 410 -0.72 -9.18 9.87
C GLN A 410 -1.08 -8.19 8.76
N HIS A 411 -2.38 -7.91 8.55
CA HIS A 411 -2.85 -6.95 7.54
C HIS A 411 -2.23 -5.57 7.72
N LEU A 412 -2.24 -5.03 8.94
CA LEU A 412 -1.68 -3.71 9.22
C LEU A 412 -0.16 -3.69 8.99
N ASN A 413 0.54 -4.73 9.42
CA ASN A 413 1.98 -4.82 9.21
C ASN A 413 2.34 -4.95 7.72
N ASP A 414 1.63 -5.79 6.97
CA ASP A 414 1.93 -6.09 5.56
C ASP A 414 1.50 -4.98 4.60
N LYS A 415 0.45 -4.24 4.95
CA LYS A 415 -0.01 -3.07 4.20
C LYS A 415 0.90 -1.86 4.38
N PHE A 416 1.36 -1.60 5.62
CA PHE A 416 2.01 -0.33 5.93
C PHE A 416 3.52 -0.44 6.18
N ALA A 417 4.01 -1.51 6.83
CA ALA A 417 5.41 -1.60 7.20
C ALA A 417 6.29 -1.91 5.99
N LEU A 418 7.36 -1.14 5.80
CA LEU A 418 8.34 -1.38 4.73
C LEU A 418 9.06 -2.72 4.85
N ASP A 419 9.08 -3.29 6.06
CA ASP A 419 9.61 -4.61 6.41
C ASP A 419 8.51 -5.63 6.76
N GLY A 420 7.28 -5.40 6.28
CA GLY A 420 6.19 -6.38 6.32
C GLY A 420 6.25 -7.41 5.20
N ARG A 421 5.44 -8.46 5.27
CA ARG A 421 5.51 -9.68 4.42
C ARG A 421 6.87 -10.36 4.51
N ASP A 422 7.46 -10.29 5.70
CA ASP A 422 8.75 -10.87 6.05
C ASP A 422 8.55 -12.01 7.06
N PRO A 423 9.35 -13.09 7.00
CA PRO A 423 9.31 -14.14 8.02
C PRO A 423 9.44 -13.60 9.46
N SER A 424 10.25 -12.56 9.66
CA SER A 424 10.42 -11.89 10.95
C SER A 424 9.15 -11.20 11.41
N SER A 425 8.41 -10.60 10.48
CA SER A 425 7.16 -9.90 10.80
C SER A 425 6.05 -10.87 11.21
N ILE A 426 5.89 -11.99 10.48
CA ILE A 426 4.92 -13.05 10.81
C ILE A 426 5.20 -13.62 12.19
N ALA A 427 6.46 -14.02 12.43
CA ALA A 427 6.88 -14.52 13.74
C ALA A 427 6.71 -13.47 14.84
N GLY A 428 6.88 -12.18 14.54
CA GLY A 428 6.64 -11.07 15.46
C GLY A 428 5.16 -10.94 15.87
N ILE A 429 4.24 -11.02 14.91
CA ILE A 429 2.79 -11.04 15.18
C ILE A 429 2.42 -12.30 15.98
N HIS A 430 2.93 -13.46 15.61
CA HIS A 430 2.69 -14.71 16.34
C HIS A 430 3.32 -14.69 17.74
N TRP A 431 4.45 -14.01 17.95
CA TRP A 431 5.06 -13.82 19.26
C TRP A 431 4.14 -13.03 20.19
N CYS A 432 3.43 -12.02 19.66
CA CYS A 432 2.41 -11.31 20.43
C CYS A 432 1.32 -12.25 20.98
N HIS A 433 1.13 -13.40 20.34
CA HIS A 433 0.14 -14.43 20.68
C HIS A 433 0.75 -15.70 21.32
N GLY A 434 2.06 -15.73 21.61
CA GLY A 434 2.72 -16.79 22.40
C GLY A 434 3.83 -17.56 21.69
N LEU A 435 4.05 -17.37 20.38
CA LEU A 435 5.16 -18.03 19.68
C LEU A 435 6.52 -17.65 20.30
N PHE A 436 7.41 -18.63 20.45
CA PHE A 436 8.75 -18.47 21.03
C PHE A 436 8.84 -18.01 22.49
N ASP A 437 7.70 -18.00 23.20
CA ASP A 437 7.63 -17.62 24.61
C ASP A 437 7.17 -18.78 25.50
N ARG A 438 6.94 -18.48 26.78
CA ARG A 438 6.34 -19.39 27.76
C ARG A 438 5.01 -18.83 28.26
N ALA A 439 4.23 -19.68 28.93
CA ALA A 439 3.05 -19.25 29.68
C ALA A 439 3.41 -18.37 30.89
N PHE A 440 2.52 -17.42 31.21
CA PHE A 440 2.61 -16.51 32.36
C PHE A 440 1.35 -16.64 33.22
N LEU A 441 1.52 -16.99 34.49
CA LEU A 441 0.44 -17.11 35.47
C LEU A 441 0.44 -15.94 36.46
N PRO A 442 -0.73 -15.55 37.00
CA PRO A 442 -2.08 -16.08 36.72
C PRO A 442 -2.62 -15.63 35.34
N PRO A 443 -3.66 -16.29 34.78
CA PRO A 443 -4.27 -15.86 33.52
C PRO A 443 -4.92 -14.48 33.64
N LEU A 444 -4.96 -13.75 32.53
CA LEU A 444 -5.57 -12.43 32.39
C LEU A 444 -6.82 -12.50 31.52
N PRO A 445 -7.80 -11.60 31.72
CA PRO A 445 -8.93 -11.47 30.80
C PRO A 445 -8.46 -11.27 29.36
N VAL A 446 -9.14 -11.94 28.42
CA VAL A 446 -8.88 -12.01 26.98
C VAL A 446 -7.56 -12.73 26.64
N MET A 447 -6.44 -12.31 27.22
CA MET A 447 -5.10 -12.79 26.87
C MET A 447 -4.73 -14.15 27.47
N GLY A 448 -5.46 -14.61 28.49
CA GLY A 448 -5.15 -15.82 29.25
C GLY A 448 -3.73 -15.77 29.81
N VAL A 449 -2.92 -16.80 29.54
CA VAL A 449 -1.53 -16.91 30.01
C VAL A 449 -0.49 -16.38 29.02
N VAL A 450 -0.92 -15.71 27.94
CA VAL A 450 0.01 -15.02 27.03
C VAL A 450 0.62 -13.81 27.74
N ARG A 451 1.93 -13.58 27.53
CA ARG A 451 2.66 -12.49 28.18
C ARG A 451 1.94 -11.14 28.04
N LYS A 452 1.60 -10.51 29.17
CA LYS A 452 1.07 -9.14 29.25
C LYS A 452 2.09 -8.12 28.74
N ARG A 453 1.59 -7.10 28.03
CA ARG A 453 2.33 -5.88 27.74
C ARG A 453 1.39 -4.68 27.71
N ASP A 454 1.21 -4.10 28.88
CA ASP A 454 0.26 -3.03 29.19
C ASP A 454 0.62 -1.71 28.48
N LEU A 455 -0.36 -1.09 27.81
CA LEU A 455 -0.17 0.13 27.03
C LEU A 455 0.15 1.32 27.92
N GLU A 456 -0.59 1.48 29.01
CA GLU A 456 -0.47 2.57 29.98
C GLU A 456 0.89 2.53 30.68
N THR A 457 1.34 1.34 31.07
CA THR A 457 2.67 1.13 31.64
C THR A 457 3.77 1.50 30.64
N HIS A 458 3.64 1.14 29.36
CA HIS A 458 4.65 1.52 28.36
C HIS A 458 4.64 3.03 28.13
N GLN A 459 3.46 3.63 27.98
CA GLN A 459 3.28 5.07 27.84
C GLN A 459 3.94 5.84 28.99
N SER A 460 3.81 5.38 30.24
CA SER A 460 4.42 6.04 31.41
C SER A 460 5.96 6.05 31.42
N ARG A 461 6.61 5.21 30.60
CA ARG A 461 8.07 5.07 30.52
C ARG A 461 8.66 5.67 29.24
N LEU A 462 7.80 6.10 28.32
CA LEU A 462 8.17 6.68 27.05
C LEU A 462 8.08 8.20 27.15
N ASP A 463 9.06 8.91 26.59
CA ASP A 463 8.90 10.34 26.35
C ASP A 463 7.89 10.53 25.21
N MET A 464 6.63 10.74 25.59
CA MET A 464 5.51 10.85 24.66
C MET A 464 5.61 12.09 23.79
N GLU A 465 6.14 13.19 24.31
CA GLU A 465 6.26 14.44 23.55
C GLU A 465 7.27 14.29 22.41
N ILE A 466 8.45 13.72 22.69
CA ILE A 466 9.47 13.47 21.67
C ILE A 466 8.95 12.44 20.65
N TYR A 467 8.32 11.36 21.12
CA TYR A 467 7.80 10.33 20.22
C TYR A 467 6.67 10.86 19.33
N GLU A 468 5.72 11.60 19.88
CA GLU A 468 4.62 12.20 19.13
C GLU A 468 5.14 13.21 18.10
N ARG A 469 6.10 14.08 18.47
CA ARG A 469 6.75 15.00 17.52
C ARG A 469 7.43 14.23 16.39
N HIS A 470 8.11 13.13 16.71
CA HIS A 470 8.72 12.27 15.70
C HIS A 470 7.66 11.68 14.76
N VAL A 471 6.57 11.12 15.28
CA VAL A 471 5.50 10.50 14.48
C VAL A 471 4.74 11.53 13.64
N ASN A 472 4.49 12.72 14.17
CA ASN A 472 3.72 13.77 13.50
C ASN A 472 4.53 14.63 12.53
N ARG A 473 5.84 14.38 12.38
CA ARG A 473 6.68 15.10 11.41
C ARG A 473 6.12 14.96 9.99
N LEU A 474 6.14 16.07 9.26
CA LEU A 474 5.82 16.08 7.83
C LEU A 474 7.08 15.89 6.98
N PRO A 475 6.95 15.36 5.75
CA PRO A 475 8.06 15.25 4.79
C PRO A 475 8.70 16.59 4.44
N TYR A 476 7.91 17.66 4.50
CA TYR A 476 8.33 19.03 4.31
C TYR A 476 7.44 19.95 5.16
N ALA A 477 7.92 21.17 5.44
CA ALA A 477 7.17 22.15 6.21
C ALA A 477 6.09 22.83 5.35
N GLN A 478 4.83 22.42 5.53
CA GLN A 478 3.68 23.05 4.89
C GLN A 478 3.59 24.53 5.27
N GLN A 479 3.38 25.41 4.29
CA GLN A 479 3.32 26.86 4.51
C GLN A 479 1.88 27.39 4.50
N ARG A 480 1.00 26.74 3.74
CA ARG A 480 -0.41 27.10 3.57
C ARG A 480 -1.24 25.81 3.52
N PRO A 481 -2.54 25.83 3.88
CA PRO A 481 -3.38 24.65 3.82
C PRO A 481 -3.46 24.12 2.38
N PHE A 482 -3.70 22.81 2.25
CA PHE A 482 -4.24 22.27 1.01
C PHE A 482 -5.72 22.58 0.95
N ILE A 483 -6.18 23.07 -0.21
CA ILE A 483 -7.60 23.37 -0.40
C ILE A 483 -8.21 22.32 -1.32
N ILE A 484 -9.38 21.79 -0.94
CA ILE A 484 -10.15 20.86 -1.77
C ILE A 484 -11.45 21.54 -2.13
N VAL A 485 -11.73 21.64 -3.44
CA VAL A 485 -12.97 22.25 -3.93
C VAL A 485 -13.99 21.14 -4.22
N GLY A 486 -15.00 21.06 -3.35
CA GLY A 486 -16.10 20.10 -3.38
C GLY A 486 -16.02 19.03 -2.28
N ALA A 487 -17.11 18.86 -1.53
CA ALA A 487 -17.24 17.90 -0.42
C ALA A 487 -18.03 16.63 -0.82
N GLY A 488 -17.87 16.17 -2.07
CA GLY A 488 -18.39 14.86 -2.51
C GLY A 488 -17.46 13.70 -2.11
N PHE A 489 -17.73 12.47 -2.58
CA PHE A 489 -16.88 11.30 -2.28
C PHE A 489 -15.39 11.51 -2.57
N ALA A 490 -15.06 12.08 -3.74
CA ALA A 490 -13.66 12.33 -4.10
C ALA A 490 -13.01 13.35 -3.13
N GLY A 491 -13.69 14.46 -2.86
CA GLY A 491 -13.14 15.49 -1.98
C GLY A 491 -13.04 15.03 -0.53
N ALA A 492 -14.02 14.29 -0.04
CA ALA A 492 -14.02 13.71 1.31
C ALA A 492 -12.90 12.68 1.48
N ARG A 493 -12.69 11.79 0.50
CA ARG A 493 -11.61 10.81 0.55
C ARG A 493 -10.24 11.47 0.49
N ALA A 494 -10.05 12.43 -0.41
CA ALA A 494 -8.79 13.19 -0.49
C ALA A 494 -8.52 13.95 0.81
N ALA A 495 -9.55 14.59 1.39
CA ALA A 495 -9.46 15.27 2.69
C ALA A 495 -9.04 14.29 3.80
N GLN A 496 -9.74 13.17 3.92
CA GLN A 496 -9.45 12.14 4.93
C GLN A 496 -7.99 11.69 4.87
N LEU A 497 -7.47 11.41 3.67
CA LEU A 497 -6.10 10.94 3.48
C LEU A 497 -5.07 12.00 3.85
N LEU A 498 -5.24 13.22 3.35
CA LEU A 498 -4.32 14.33 3.61
C LEU A 498 -4.31 14.72 5.09
N THR A 499 -5.49 14.80 5.73
CA THR A 499 -5.63 15.04 7.17
C THR A 499 -5.00 13.91 7.99
N ASN A 500 -5.23 12.64 7.61
CA ASN A 500 -4.61 11.50 8.30
C ASN A 500 -3.08 11.47 8.14
N LEU A 501 -2.55 11.98 7.04
CA LEU A 501 -1.10 12.18 6.82
C LEU A 501 -0.55 13.40 7.60
N GLY A 502 -1.42 14.20 8.20
CA GLY A 502 -1.06 15.29 9.12
C GLY A 502 -0.95 16.67 8.48
N TYR A 503 -1.43 16.81 7.24
CA TYR A 503 -1.46 18.10 6.57
C TYR A 503 -2.67 18.92 7.02
N ASP A 504 -2.50 20.24 7.00
CA ASP A 504 -3.61 21.18 7.14
C ASP A 504 -4.44 21.18 5.85
N VAL A 505 -5.74 20.88 5.99
CA VAL A 505 -6.67 20.74 4.87
C VAL A 505 -7.94 21.55 5.13
N LEU A 506 -8.37 22.27 4.10
CA LEU A 506 -9.62 23.02 4.08
C LEU A 506 -10.47 22.55 2.88
N VAL A 507 -11.72 22.17 3.14
CA VAL A 507 -12.67 21.79 2.09
C VAL A 507 -13.66 22.93 1.87
N LEU A 508 -13.75 23.43 0.64
CA LEU A 508 -14.70 24.47 0.25
C LEU A 508 -15.80 23.85 -0.61
N ASP A 509 -17.06 23.93 -0.17
CA ASP A 509 -18.22 23.38 -0.88
C ASP A 509 -19.31 24.44 -1.09
N LYS A 510 -19.90 24.43 -2.29
CA LYS A 510 -20.98 25.36 -2.66
C LYS A 510 -22.34 24.98 -2.03
N GLY A 511 -22.50 23.73 -1.61
CA GLY A 511 -23.71 23.23 -0.99
C GLY A 511 -23.90 23.80 0.40
N THR A 512 -25.12 23.73 0.91
CA THR A 512 -25.44 24.12 2.30
C THR A 512 -25.00 23.07 3.32
N ILE A 513 -24.74 21.84 2.86
CA ILE A 513 -24.24 20.70 3.64
C ILE A 513 -23.24 19.92 2.77
N PRO A 514 -22.25 19.24 3.38
CA PRO A 514 -21.35 18.35 2.65
C PRO A 514 -22.10 17.16 2.05
N GLY A 515 -21.50 16.50 1.06
CA GLY A 515 -22.05 15.30 0.42
C GLY A 515 -22.15 15.36 -1.10
N GLY A 516 -21.99 16.54 -1.71
CA GLY A 516 -22.08 16.71 -3.17
C GLY A 516 -23.38 16.12 -3.74
N ARG A 517 -23.29 15.20 -4.70
CA ARG A 517 -24.47 14.52 -5.28
C ARG A 517 -25.17 13.56 -4.30
N SER A 518 -24.50 13.16 -3.23
CA SER A 518 -24.95 12.17 -2.24
C SER A 518 -25.55 12.80 -0.97
N SER A 519 -25.59 14.14 -0.86
CA SER A 519 -26.13 14.83 0.32
C SER A 519 -27.63 14.53 0.50
N THR A 520 -28.06 14.15 1.71
CA THR A 520 -29.48 13.99 2.02
C THR A 520 -30.09 15.34 2.37
N LYS A 521 -31.06 15.78 1.57
CA LYS A 521 -31.86 16.96 1.85
C LYS A 521 -33.02 16.58 2.76
N ARG A 522 -33.04 17.16 3.96
CA ARG A 522 -34.16 17.04 4.91
C ARG A 522 -35.01 18.29 4.82
N ARG A 523 -36.29 18.14 4.47
CA ARG A 523 -37.31 19.20 4.51
C ARG A 523 -38.38 18.82 5.51
N ASN A 524 -39.18 19.79 5.96
CA ASN A 524 -40.32 19.55 6.86
C ASN A 524 -41.29 18.49 6.32
N THR A 525 -41.31 18.28 5.00
CA THR A 525 -42.19 17.35 4.31
C THR A 525 -41.60 15.95 4.08
N GLY A 526 -40.28 15.76 4.24
CA GLY A 526 -39.62 14.46 3.99
C GLY A 526 -38.10 14.57 3.76
N ALA A 527 -37.43 13.43 3.67
CA ALA A 527 -35.98 13.33 3.44
C ALA A 527 -35.66 12.53 2.18
N TYR A 528 -34.67 13.01 1.40
CA TYR A 528 -34.23 12.36 0.17
C TYR A 528 -32.80 12.77 -0.19
N ASN A 529 -32.05 11.92 -0.90
CA ASN A 529 -30.86 12.35 -1.62
C ASN A 529 -31.10 12.21 -3.14
N HIS A 530 -30.28 12.89 -3.92
CA HIS A 530 -30.44 12.89 -5.38
C HIS A 530 -29.56 11.87 -6.10
N GLY A 531 -28.48 11.41 -5.46
CA GLY A 531 -27.51 10.46 -6.02
C GLY A 531 -27.72 9.03 -5.55
N SER A 532 -26.64 8.25 -5.50
CA SER A 532 -26.70 6.89 -4.93
C SER A 532 -27.06 6.96 -3.44
N ASN A 533 -27.99 6.10 -3.01
CA ASN A 533 -28.40 5.98 -1.60
C ASN A 533 -27.41 5.19 -0.75
N ALA A 534 -26.58 4.33 -1.34
CA ALA A 534 -25.79 3.36 -0.59
C ALA A 534 -24.47 2.98 -1.29
N LEU A 535 -23.50 2.63 -0.46
CA LEU A 535 -22.28 1.88 -0.81
C LEU A 535 -22.51 0.41 -0.43
N GLY A 536 -23.30 -0.35 -1.21
CA GLY A 536 -23.60 -1.74 -0.88
C GLY A 536 -24.46 -1.91 0.40
N ASP A 537 -24.29 -3.04 1.11
CA ASP A 537 -25.15 -3.55 2.19
C ASP A 537 -25.28 -2.59 3.40
N GLY A 538 -26.18 -1.61 3.30
CA GLY A 538 -26.72 -0.86 4.45
C GLY A 538 -25.98 0.41 4.87
N VAL A 539 -24.83 0.76 4.28
CA VAL A 539 -24.11 2.01 4.58
C VAL A 539 -24.64 3.17 3.72
N PHE A 540 -25.15 4.22 4.38
CA PHE A 540 -25.64 5.42 3.71
C PHE A 540 -24.48 6.27 3.20
N ALA A 541 -24.57 6.71 1.94
CA ALA A 541 -23.54 7.51 1.28
C ALA A 541 -23.18 8.81 2.04
N GLU A 542 -24.18 9.46 2.64
CA GLU A 542 -23.99 10.66 3.46
C GLU A 542 -23.18 10.38 4.74
N THR A 543 -23.51 9.28 5.44
CA THR A 543 -22.80 8.88 6.66
C THR A 543 -21.32 8.67 6.38
N SER A 544 -21.00 7.93 5.31
CA SER A 544 -19.62 7.70 4.90
C SER A 544 -18.86 8.99 4.55
N ILE A 545 -19.51 9.95 3.88
CA ILE A 545 -18.88 11.26 3.58
C ILE A 545 -18.61 12.06 4.85
N ASN A 546 -19.57 12.10 5.77
CA ASN A 546 -19.41 12.84 7.02
C ASN A 546 -18.33 12.20 7.92
N GLU A 547 -18.26 10.88 7.97
CA GLU A 547 -17.19 10.15 8.68
C GLU A 547 -15.80 10.47 8.10
N MET A 548 -15.66 10.49 6.77
CA MET A 548 -14.40 10.89 6.12
C MET A 548 -14.01 12.34 6.42
N LEU A 549 -14.99 13.23 6.62
CA LEU A 549 -14.77 14.67 6.86
C LEU A 549 -14.70 15.06 8.34
N GLU A 550 -14.93 14.14 9.29
CA GLU A 550 -15.10 14.43 10.72
C GLU A 550 -13.96 15.28 11.32
N ARG A 551 -12.74 15.11 10.82
CA ARG A 551 -11.52 15.80 11.30
C ARG A 551 -11.00 16.90 10.39
N THR A 552 -11.77 17.31 9.38
CA THR A 552 -11.37 18.31 8.40
C THR A 552 -12.22 19.57 8.51
N ASP A 553 -11.64 20.76 8.35
CA ASP A 553 -12.44 22.00 8.26
C ASP A 553 -13.19 22.03 6.93
N VAL A 554 -14.52 22.11 6.99
CA VAL A 554 -15.41 22.15 5.83
C VAL A 554 -16.23 23.44 5.85
N ARG A 555 -16.08 24.25 4.81
CA ARG A 555 -16.84 25.49 4.61
C ARG A 555 -17.85 25.30 3.49
N CYS A 556 -19.09 25.10 3.90
CA CYS A 556 -20.26 25.12 3.04
C CYS A 556 -20.59 26.54 2.55
N GLU A 557 -21.52 26.65 1.61
CA GLU A 557 -21.97 27.93 1.01
C GLU A 557 -20.82 28.79 0.49
N THR A 558 -19.79 28.14 -0.02
CA THR A 558 -18.56 28.75 -0.55
C THR A 558 -18.38 28.28 -1.98
N ARG A 559 -18.99 29.00 -2.93
CA ARG A 559 -18.81 28.71 -4.36
C ARG A 559 -17.57 29.43 -4.87
N ILE A 560 -16.57 28.68 -5.27
CA ILE A 560 -15.41 29.21 -6.00
C ILE A 560 -15.82 29.65 -7.40
N THR A 561 -15.38 30.85 -7.78
CA THR A 561 -15.68 31.49 -9.07
C THR A 561 -14.45 31.71 -9.93
N SER A 562 -13.27 31.85 -9.32
CA SER A 562 -11.99 31.95 -10.02
C SER A 562 -10.88 31.21 -9.27
N ILE A 563 -9.92 30.66 -10.00
CA ILE A 563 -8.68 30.09 -9.46
C ILE A 563 -7.53 30.60 -10.30
N GLN A 564 -6.47 31.06 -9.64
CA GLN A 564 -5.25 31.57 -10.27
C GLN A 564 -4.04 30.93 -9.61
N SER A 565 -3.12 30.40 -10.41
CA SER A 565 -1.82 29.93 -9.90
C SER A 565 -0.85 31.11 -9.78
N LYS A 566 -0.13 31.17 -8.65
CA LYS A 566 1.01 32.06 -8.41
C LYS A 566 2.27 31.21 -8.21
N ASP A 567 3.43 31.86 -8.20
CA ASP A 567 4.73 31.17 -8.05
C ASP A 567 4.79 30.31 -6.76
N ASP A 568 4.27 30.82 -5.65
CA ASP A 568 4.40 30.21 -4.32
C ASP A 568 3.09 29.59 -3.77
N CYS A 569 1.93 29.88 -4.37
CA CYS A 569 0.61 29.44 -3.90
C CYS A 569 -0.43 29.37 -5.03
N VAL A 570 -1.61 28.84 -4.71
CA VAL A 570 -2.81 28.93 -5.56
C VAL A 570 -3.82 29.82 -4.85
N VAL A 571 -4.39 30.77 -5.56
CA VAL A 571 -5.38 31.72 -5.03
C VAL A 571 -6.75 31.40 -5.60
N LEU A 572 -7.75 31.27 -4.73
CA LEU A 572 -9.14 31.02 -5.09
C LEU A 572 -10.01 32.20 -4.63
N GLU A 573 -10.99 32.57 -5.45
CA GLU A 573 -11.98 33.60 -5.10
C GLU A 573 -13.38 33.00 -5.07
N ASP A 574 -14.15 33.30 -4.03
CA ASP A 574 -15.54 32.86 -3.93
C ASP A 574 -16.56 33.88 -4.44
N GLU A 575 -17.82 33.46 -4.59
CA GLU A 575 -18.91 34.32 -5.10
C GLU A 575 -19.26 35.51 -4.18
N LYS A 576 -18.71 35.55 -2.95
CA LYS A 576 -18.89 36.63 -1.98
C LYS A 576 -17.69 37.60 -1.98
N GLY A 577 -16.66 37.35 -2.79
CA GLY A 577 -15.45 38.16 -2.90
C GLY A 577 -14.38 37.84 -1.85
N PHE A 578 -14.48 36.71 -1.12
CA PHE A 578 -13.41 36.26 -0.25
C PHE A 578 -12.32 35.55 -1.04
N THR A 579 -11.07 35.79 -0.63
CA THR A 579 -9.89 35.17 -1.22
C THR A 579 -9.31 34.11 -0.29
N TRP A 580 -8.91 32.98 -0.86
CA TRP A 580 -8.33 31.84 -0.16
C TRP A 580 -6.96 31.51 -0.76
N GLU A 581 -5.93 31.41 0.08
CA GLU A 581 -4.60 31.00 -0.37
C GLU A 581 -4.33 29.55 0.02
N ALA A 582 -3.99 28.74 -0.98
CA ALA A 582 -3.63 27.34 -0.81
C ALA A 582 -2.17 27.10 -1.18
N GLU A 583 -1.53 26.14 -0.54
CA GLU A 583 -0.23 25.67 -1.03
C GLU A 583 -0.39 24.90 -2.36
N ALA A 584 -1.44 24.07 -2.41
CA ALA A 584 -1.88 23.29 -3.56
C ALA A 584 -3.37 22.96 -3.42
N VAL A 585 -4.01 22.61 -4.54
CA VAL A 585 -5.46 22.43 -4.62
C VAL A 585 -5.83 21.10 -5.26
N ILE A 586 -6.84 20.42 -4.71
CA ILE A 586 -7.53 19.31 -5.38
C ILE A 586 -8.90 19.78 -5.86
N LEU A 587 -9.14 19.68 -7.16
CA LEU A 587 -10.38 20.09 -7.80
C LEU A 587 -11.26 18.88 -8.10
N THR A 588 -12.48 18.87 -7.54
CA THR A 588 -13.43 17.76 -7.69
C THR A 588 -14.70 18.10 -8.47
N CYS A 589 -14.74 19.30 -9.04
CA CYS A 589 -15.89 19.76 -9.81
C CYS A 589 -16.00 19.01 -11.15
N PRO A 590 -17.23 18.87 -11.72
CA PRO A 590 -17.40 18.39 -13.08
C PRO A 590 -16.52 19.16 -14.07
N ILE A 591 -15.94 18.45 -15.05
CA ILE A 591 -14.92 19.01 -15.96
C ILE A 591 -15.34 20.33 -16.65
N PRO A 592 -16.58 20.46 -17.19
CA PRO A 592 -17.02 21.75 -17.76
C PRO A 592 -17.11 22.91 -16.76
N GLN A 593 -17.31 22.61 -15.47
CA GLN A 593 -17.29 23.62 -14.41
C GLN A 593 -15.86 24.07 -14.09
N LEU A 594 -14.87 23.17 -14.19
CA LEU A 594 -13.45 23.50 -14.01
C LEU A 594 -12.99 24.54 -15.04
N HIS A 595 -13.33 24.34 -16.32
CA HIS A 595 -13.03 25.33 -17.36
C HIS A 595 -13.68 26.70 -17.08
N SER A 596 -14.82 26.75 -16.39
CA SER A 596 -15.48 28.03 -16.09
C SER A 596 -14.76 28.85 -15.02
N ILE A 597 -14.03 28.18 -14.11
CA ILE A 597 -13.29 28.83 -13.02
C ILE A 597 -11.80 29.04 -13.34
N MET A 598 -11.28 28.35 -14.38
CA MET A 598 -9.91 28.45 -14.88
C MET A 598 -9.89 28.45 -16.43
N PRO A 599 -10.47 29.45 -17.10
CA PRO A 599 -10.67 29.42 -18.55
C PRO A 599 -9.40 29.58 -19.39
N GLU A 600 -8.36 30.23 -18.86
CA GLU A 600 -7.12 30.50 -19.59
C GLU A 600 -6.09 29.36 -19.49
N ASP A 601 -6.18 28.55 -18.42
CA ASP A 601 -5.18 27.53 -18.11
C ASP A 601 -5.58 26.12 -18.60
N LEU A 602 -6.88 25.83 -18.76
CA LEU A 602 -7.36 24.48 -19.03
C LEU A 602 -7.60 24.20 -20.52
N PRO A 603 -7.51 22.92 -20.96
CA PRO A 603 -7.77 22.55 -22.35
C PRO A 603 -9.16 22.99 -22.84
N PRO A 604 -9.30 23.61 -24.03
CA PRO A 604 -10.61 24.03 -24.56
C PRO A 604 -11.62 22.88 -24.69
N SER A 605 -11.12 21.65 -24.89
CA SER A 605 -11.91 20.41 -24.95
C SER A 605 -12.74 20.19 -23.68
N TRP A 606 -12.31 20.68 -22.53
CA TRP A 606 -12.99 20.50 -21.25
C TRP A 606 -14.31 21.27 -21.15
N LYS A 607 -14.46 22.38 -21.88
CA LYS A 607 -15.68 23.19 -21.89
C LYS A 607 -16.91 22.40 -22.32
N GLU A 608 -16.72 21.49 -23.28
CA GLU A 608 -17.78 20.67 -23.86
C GLU A 608 -17.61 19.18 -23.50
N HIS A 609 -16.85 18.87 -22.44
CA HIS A 609 -16.59 17.50 -22.02
C HIS A 609 -17.89 16.71 -21.84
N PRO A 610 -18.01 15.50 -22.41
CA PRO A 610 -19.29 14.80 -22.47
C PRO A 610 -19.74 14.30 -21.08
N TYR A 611 -20.90 14.79 -20.68
CA TYR A 611 -21.65 14.32 -19.51
C TYR A 611 -23.05 13.90 -19.93
N ALA A 612 -23.58 12.87 -19.27
CA ALA A 612 -25.00 12.67 -19.22
C ALA A 612 -25.66 13.82 -18.44
N SER A 613 -26.88 14.15 -18.84
CA SER A 613 -27.76 15.03 -18.08
C SER A 613 -28.96 14.23 -17.61
N ASN A 614 -29.49 14.59 -16.44
CA ASN A 614 -30.62 13.89 -15.84
C ASN A 614 -31.62 14.90 -15.26
N TRP A 615 -32.91 14.68 -15.51
CA TRP A 615 -33.98 15.34 -14.80
C TRP A 615 -34.58 14.39 -13.77
N THR A 616 -34.75 14.90 -12.55
CA THR A 616 -35.31 14.12 -11.45
C THR A 616 -36.57 14.81 -10.92
N LEU A 617 -37.67 14.08 -10.83
CA LEU A 617 -38.87 14.52 -10.12
C LEU A 617 -38.87 13.93 -8.71
N ILE A 618 -39.08 14.78 -7.71
CA ILE A 618 -39.24 14.42 -6.31
C ILE A 618 -40.69 14.68 -5.93
N CYS A 619 -41.39 13.63 -5.52
CA CYS A 619 -42.77 13.70 -5.07
C CYS A 619 -42.83 13.39 -3.58
N THR A 620 -43.45 14.27 -2.79
CA THR A 620 -43.59 14.08 -1.35
C THR A 620 -45.07 13.96 -0.98
N GLY A 621 -45.50 12.75 -0.61
CA GLY A 621 -46.89 12.46 -0.24
C GLY A 621 -47.17 12.55 1.26
N SER A 622 -48.44 12.36 1.62
CA SER A 622 -48.93 12.36 3.02
C SER A 622 -48.67 11.04 3.77
N GLY A 623 -48.25 9.99 3.08
CA GLY A 623 -47.93 8.67 3.64
C GLY A 623 -46.92 7.90 2.80
N PRO A 624 -46.59 6.64 3.17
CA PRO A 624 -45.59 5.84 2.47
C PRO A 624 -45.86 5.69 0.97
N VAL A 625 -44.79 5.66 0.16
CA VAL A 625 -44.89 5.48 -1.29
C VAL A 625 -45.54 4.12 -1.62
N PRO A 626 -46.67 4.09 -2.36
CA PRO A 626 -47.32 2.86 -2.81
C PRO A 626 -46.44 1.99 -3.70
N GLN A 627 -46.51 0.67 -3.51
CA GLN A 627 -45.67 -0.29 -4.25
C GLN A 627 -45.93 -0.27 -5.76
N GLN A 628 -47.19 -0.07 -6.17
CA GLN A 628 -47.57 0.06 -7.59
C GLN A 628 -46.78 1.14 -8.35
N ILE A 629 -46.40 2.23 -7.68
CA ILE A 629 -45.63 3.31 -8.30
C ILE A 629 -44.17 2.89 -8.49
N LEU A 630 -43.61 2.15 -7.51
CA LEU A 630 -42.23 1.67 -7.55
C LEU A 630 -42.01 0.59 -8.60
N ASP A 631 -43.05 -0.18 -8.91
CA ASP A 631 -43.01 -1.23 -9.92
C ASP A 631 -43.24 -0.69 -11.34
N PHE A 632 -43.60 0.59 -11.48
CA PHE A 632 -43.80 1.22 -12.78
C PHE A 632 -42.51 1.27 -13.60
N ARG A 633 -42.65 1.02 -14.90
CA ARG A 633 -41.54 1.07 -15.87
C ARG A 633 -42.01 1.83 -17.10
N SER A 634 -41.16 2.72 -17.61
CA SER A 634 -41.33 3.44 -18.87
C SER A 634 -39.96 3.58 -19.53
N SER A 635 -39.89 3.57 -20.86
CA SER A 635 -38.65 3.85 -21.59
C SER A 635 -38.10 5.27 -21.32
N SER A 636 -38.96 6.20 -20.91
CA SER A 636 -38.58 7.57 -20.54
C SER A 636 -38.01 7.67 -19.12
N ILE A 637 -38.14 6.62 -18.30
CA ILE A 637 -37.78 6.61 -16.88
C ILE A 637 -36.66 5.60 -16.64
N GLU A 638 -35.55 6.08 -16.09
CA GLU A 638 -34.40 5.24 -15.74
C GLU A 638 -34.60 4.53 -14.40
N LEU A 639 -35.10 5.25 -13.40
CA LEU A 639 -35.20 4.72 -12.04
C LEU A 639 -36.36 5.36 -11.29
N ILE A 640 -37.13 4.51 -10.60
CA ILE A 640 -38.12 4.92 -9.60
C ILE A 640 -37.74 4.31 -8.27
N ARG A 641 -37.63 5.13 -7.23
CA ARG A 641 -37.25 4.68 -5.89
C ARG A 641 -37.86 5.54 -4.79
N ARG A 642 -37.79 5.04 -3.56
CA ARG A 642 -38.07 5.83 -2.35
C ARG A 642 -36.90 6.78 -2.06
N GLY A 643 -37.18 7.92 -1.42
CA GLY A 643 -36.20 8.96 -1.09
C GLY A 643 -35.07 8.49 -0.18
N ILE A 644 -35.42 7.98 0.99
CA ILE A 644 -34.52 7.20 1.86
C ILE A 644 -34.94 5.73 1.80
N ASN A 645 -33.98 4.81 1.94
CA ASN A 645 -34.21 3.37 1.77
C ASN A 645 -34.94 2.75 2.98
N HIS A 646 -36.15 3.23 3.24
CA HIS A 646 -37.02 2.83 4.34
C HIS A 646 -38.43 2.57 3.81
N SER A 647 -39.06 1.47 4.22
CA SER A 647 -40.39 1.05 3.76
C SER A 647 -41.48 2.10 4.02
N ARG A 648 -41.29 2.96 5.03
CA ARG A 648 -42.20 4.06 5.38
C ARG A 648 -41.88 5.41 4.74
N SER A 649 -40.89 5.51 3.84
CA SER A 649 -40.57 6.79 3.16
C SER A 649 -41.80 7.30 2.40
N ASN A 650 -42.17 8.55 2.64
CA ASN A 650 -43.22 9.28 1.91
C ASN A 650 -42.67 10.09 0.72
N VAL A 651 -41.38 9.96 0.43
CA VAL A 651 -40.74 10.59 -0.72
C VAL A 651 -40.51 9.56 -1.82
N LEU A 652 -40.93 9.89 -3.04
CA LEU A 652 -40.67 9.20 -4.29
C LEU A 652 -39.67 10.01 -5.10
N ILE A 653 -38.71 9.32 -5.70
CA ILE A 653 -37.76 9.88 -6.66
C ILE A 653 -37.96 9.18 -8.00
N VAL A 654 -38.15 9.97 -9.05
CA VAL A 654 -38.26 9.51 -10.43
C VAL A 654 -37.13 10.14 -11.23
N HIS A 655 -36.15 9.33 -11.63
CA HIS A 655 -35.07 9.72 -12.53
C HIS A 655 -35.48 9.43 -13.97
N MET A 656 -35.50 10.46 -14.79
CA MET A 656 -35.75 10.33 -16.21
C MET A 656 -34.52 9.75 -16.92
N SER A 657 -34.74 9.06 -18.04
CA SER A 657 -33.63 8.53 -18.85
C SER A 657 -32.74 9.66 -19.38
N ASN A 658 -31.46 9.34 -19.59
CA ASN A 658 -30.49 10.33 -20.11
C ASN A 658 -30.92 10.89 -21.49
N GLN A 659 -31.55 10.06 -22.33
CA GLN A 659 -32.07 10.49 -23.63
C GLN A 659 -33.23 11.50 -23.48
N TRP A 660 -34.22 11.16 -22.65
CA TRP A 660 -35.34 12.06 -22.37
C TRP A 660 -34.87 13.37 -21.75
N SER A 661 -33.95 13.27 -20.78
CA SER A 661 -33.40 14.42 -20.07
C SER A 661 -32.61 15.35 -20.98
N LYS A 662 -31.87 14.79 -21.96
CA LYS A 662 -31.13 15.58 -22.96
C LYS A 662 -32.05 16.42 -23.83
N VAL A 663 -33.18 15.86 -24.28
CA VAL A 663 -34.18 16.57 -25.11
C VAL A 663 -34.84 17.71 -24.34
N ASN A 664 -35.05 17.53 -23.03
CA ASN A 664 -35.77 18.50 -22.18
C ASN A 664 -34.83 19.32 -21.28
N LEU A 665 -33.53 19.36 -21.55
CA LEU A 665 -32.52 19.90 -20.62
C LEU A 665 -32.72 21.40 -20.32
N GLU A 666 -33.11 22.17 -21.33
CA GLU A 666 -33.30 23.62 -21.23
C GLU A 666 -34.74 24.03 -20.94
N ASN A 667 -35.67 23.07 -20.80
CA ASN A 667 -37.03 23.38 -20.38
C ASN A 667 -37.07 23.91 -18.95
N SER A 668 -38.12 24.69 -18.66
CA SER A 668 -38.34 25.20 -17.30
C SER A 668 -38.67 24.07 -16.33
N ARG A 669 -38.48 24.30 -15.03
CA ARG A 669 -38.81 23.30 -14.01
C ARG A 669 -40.29 22.91 -14.03
N ASP A 670 -41.17 23.85 -14.34
CA ASP A 670 -42.61 23.63 -14.35
C ASP A 670 -43.00 22.79 -15.59
N GLU A 671 -42.51 23.17 -16.77
CA GLU A 671 -42.69 22.39 -18.01
C GLU A 671 -42.22 20.95 -17.86
N VAL A 672 -41.03 20.75 -17.28
CA VAL A 672 -40.49 19.39 -17.07
C VAL A 672 -41.32 18.63 -16.07
N THR A 673 -41.80 19.28 -14.99
CA THR A 673 -42.66 18.62 -14.01
C THR A 673 -43.94 18.12 -14.67
N GLU A 674 -44.60 18.93 -15.49
CA GLU A 674 -45.79 18.53 -16.25
C GLU A 674 -45.52 17.37 -17.20
N LYS A 675 -44.43 17.42 -17.97
CA LYS A 675 -44.05 16.34 -18.88
C LYS A 675 -43.76 15.03 -18.14
N ILE A 676 -43.09 15.07 -16.99
CA ILE A 676 -42.84 13.87 -16.17
C ILE A 676 -44.16 13.33 -15.61
N LEU A 677 -45.10 14.20 -15.20
CA LEU A 677 -46.42 13.77 -14.75
C LEU A 677 -47.23 13.10 -15.87
N GLN A 678 -47.09 13.55 -17.12
CA GLN A 678 -47.71 12.91 -18.28
C GLN A 678 -47.17 11.48 -18.49
N GLU A 679 -45.85 11.28 -18.33
CA GLU A 679 -45.24 9.94 -18.37
C GLU A 679 -45.76 9.02 -17.25
N LEU A 680 -46.06 9.60 -16.07
CA LEU A 680 -46.62 8.88 -14.92
C LEU A 680 -48.15 8.76 -14.98
N GLN A 681 -48.83 9.42 -15.92
CA GLN A 681 -50.29 9.42 -16.02
C GLN A 681 -50.93 8.02 -16.04
N PRO A 682 -50.35 6.99 -16.70
CA PRO A 682 -50.91 5.64 -16.71
C PRO A 682 -51.08 5.01 -15.32
N LEU A 683 -50.35 5.47 -14.30
CA LEU A 683 -50.52 5.01 -12.92
C LEU A 683 -51.86 5.43 -12.31
N ASN A 684 -52.44 6.55 -12.76
CA ASN A 684 -53.65 7.18 -12.20
C ASN A 684 -53.65 7.22 -10.64
N SER A 685 -52.49 7.46 -10.03
CA SER A 685 -52.32 7.36 -8.58
C SER A 685 -52.81 8.61 -7.86
N GLU A 686 -53.76 8.45 -6.93
CA GLU A 686 -54.23 9.51 -6.04
C GLU A 686 -53.11 10.02 -5.11
N TRP A 687 -52.16 9.14 -4.76
CA TRP A 687 -50.99 9.53 -3.98
C TRP A 687 -50.11 10.55 -4.71
N LEU A 688 -49.86 10.35 -6.02
CA LEU A 688 -49.10 11.30 -6.84
C LEU A 688 -49.84 12.63 -7.00
N LYS A 689 -51.15 12.59 -7.26
CA LYS A 689 -51.98 13.79 -7.42
C LYS A 689 -51.95 14.70 -6.19
N ASN A 690 -51.88 14.11 -5.00
CA ASN A 690 -51.85 14.84 -3.72
C ASN A 690 -50.42 15.09 -3.19
N SER A 691 -49.39 14.82 -4.00
CA SER A 691 -48.00 14.98 -3.58
C SER A 691 -47.45 16.36 -3.89
N ASN A 692 -46.56 16.86 -3.03
CA ASN A 692 -45.76 18.04 -3.33
C ASN A 692 -44.65 17.70 -4.32
N LEU A 693 -44.56 18.45 -5.41
CA LEU A 693 -43.66 18.16 -6.52
C LEU A 693 -42.46 19.12 -6.54
N HIS A 694 -41.30 18.58 -6.86
CA HIS A 694 -40.08 19.35 -7.07
C HIS A 694 -39.22 18.69 -8.16
N SER A 695 -38.98 19.39 -9.25
CA SER A 695 -38.05 18.94 -10.29
C SER A 695 -36.65 19.50 -10.07
N HIS A 696 -35.63 18.67 -10.32
CA HIS A 696 -34.23 19.02 -10.21
C HIS A 696 -33.46 18.67 -11.47
N ARG A 697 -32.64 19.61 -11.94
CA ARG A 697 -31.84 19.51 -13.17
C ARG A 697 -30.39 19.17 -12.86
N TRP A 698 -29.95 18.01 -13.32
CA TRP A 698 -28.54 17.60 -13.35
C TRP A 698 -27.96 17.87 -14.73
N ARG A 699 -27.28 19.00 -14.91
CA ARG A 699 -26.59 19.30 -16.17
C ARG A 699 -25.40 18.35 -16.40
N PHE A 700 -24.67 18.05 -15.34
CA PHE A 700 -23.53 17.14 -15.32
C PHE A 700 -23.80 16.02 -14.32
N SER A 701 -24.60 15.02 -14.70
CA SER A 701 -25.01 13.93 -13.80
C SER A 701 -23.95 12.83 -13.70
N ARG A 702 -23.42 12.39 -14.83
CA ARG A 702 -22.43 11.30 -14.93
C ARG A 702 -21.49 11.57 -16.11
N PRO A 703 -20.16 11.52 -15.94
CA PRO A 703 -19.23 11.63 -17.05
C PRO A 703 -19.36 10.45 -18.01
N LEU A 704 -19.14 10.68 -19.31
CA LEU A 704 -19.23 9.65 -20.34
C LEU A 704 -17.87 9.23 -20.91
N ALA A 705 -16.82 10.00 -20.62
CA ALA A 705 -15.45 9.74 -21.05
C ALA A 705 -14.47 10.31 -20.02
N GLN A 706 -13.22 9.81 -20.03
CA GLN A 706 -12.12 10.44 -19.30
C GLN A 706 -11.69 11.73 -20.02
N PRO A 707 -11.27 12.76 -19.28
CA PRO A 707 -10.76 14.00 -19.87
C PRO A 707 -9.39 13.80 -20.50
N GLU A 708 -9.03 14.75 -21.37
CA GLU A 708 -7.63 14.99 -21.74
C GLU A 708 -6.82 15.32 -20.48
N GLY A 709 -5.62 14.75 -20.37
CA GLY A 709 -4.72 15.00 -19.24
C GLY A 709 -4.26 16.46 -19.20
N TYR A 710 -4.16 17.01 -17.99
CA TYR A 710 -3.62 18.34 -17.75
C TYR A 710 -2.68 18.29 -16.54
N GLU A 711 -1.46 18.80 -16.73
CA GLU A 711 -0.41 18.76 -15.73
C GLU A 711 -0.18 20.16 -15.15
N HIS A 712 -0.10 20.23 -13.82
CA HIS A 712 0.14 21.45 -13.09
C HIS A 712 0.83 21.14 -11.77
N ASP A 713 1.78 21.98 -11.35
CA ASP A 713 2.65 21.73 -10.18
C ASP A 713 1.92 21.75 -8.83
N ARG A 714 0.82 22.50 -8.75
CA ARG A 714 0.06 22.75 -7.52
C ARG A 714 -1.41 22.40 -7.60
N ILE A 715 -1.86 21.84 -8.72
CA ILE A 715 -3.27 21.53 -8.95
C ILE A 715 -3.37 20.07 -9.39
N SER A 716 -4.21 19.33 -8.69
CA SER A 716 -4.56 17.94 -8.98
C SER A 716 -6.08 17.83 -9.13
N PHE A 717 -6.53 16.83 -9.88
CA PHE A 717 -7.95 16.63 -10.18
C PHE A 717 -8.42 15.27 -9.70
N ALA A 718 -9.63 15.22 -9.15
CA ALA A 718 -10.24 13.99 -8.71
C ALA A 718 -11.74 14.00 -9.01
N GLY A 719 -12.35 12.82 -9.08
CA GLY A 719 -13.78 12.69 -9.38
C GLY A 719 -14.09 11.46 -10.20
N ASP A 720 -15.39 11.26 -10.44
CA ASP A 720 -15.91 10.09 -11.13
C ASP A 720 -15.51 10.00 -12.63
N ALA A 721 -14.87 11.03 -13.18
CA ALA A 721 -14.36 11.07 -14.55
C ALA A 721 -12.87 10.68 -14.67
N TRP A 722 -12.14 10.61 -13.56
CA TRP A 722 -10.67 10.55 -13.52
C TRP A 722 -10.10 9.15 -13.28
N SER A 723 -10.97 8.14 -13.20
CA SER A 723 -10.58 6.74 -13.02
C SER A 723 -11.66 5.83 -13.61
N GLU A 724 -11.31 4.58 -13.85
CA GLU A 724 -12.27 3.55 -14.25
C GLU A 724 -12.81 2.78 -13.02
N PRO A 725 -14.06 2.27 -13.09
CA PRO A 725 -15.06 2.48 -14.15
C PRO A 725 -15.68 3.90 -14.11
N ILE A 726 -15.79 4.55 -15.26
CA ILE A 726 -16.20 5.96 -15.36
C ILE A 726 -17.63 6.17 -14.80
N GLY A 727 -17.79 7.24 -14.02
CA GLY A 727 -19.06 7.68 -13.46
C GLY A 727 -19.50 6.90 -12.22
N THR A 728 -18.57 6.21 -11.55
CA THR A 728 -18.84 5.41 -10.35
C THR A 728 -18.25 6.06 -9.08
N ILE A 729 -18.74 5.65 -7.91
CA ILE A 729 -18.14 6.06 -6.64
C ILE A 729 -16.73 5.48 -6.49
N GLU A 730 -16.50 4.26 -6.98
CA GLU A 730 -15.18 3.64 -7.00
C GLU A 730 -14.17 4.51 -7.76
N ALA A 731 -14.52 5.00 -8.94
CA ALA A 731 -13.68 5.92 -9.70
C ALA A 731 -13.41 7.23 -8.95
N ALA A 732 -14.42 7.76 -8.24
CA ALA A 732 -14.24 8.97 -7.42
C ALA A 732 -13.27 8.75 -6.25
N LEU A 733 -13.31 7.58 -5.59
CA LEU A 733 -12.41 7.23 -4.50
C LEU A 733 -10.99 6.96 -5.00
N LYS A 734 -10.83 6.14 -6.05
CA LYS A 734 -9.52 5.83 -6.65
C LYS A 734 -8.80 7.07 -7.18
N SER A 735 -9.52 7.94 -7.89
CA SER A 735 -8.94 9.20 -8.37
C SER A 735 -8.57 10.15 -7.23
N ALA A 736 -9.31 10.15 -6.12
CA ALA A 736 -8.96 10.94 -4.94
C ALA A 736 -7.70 10.44 -4.24
N GLU A 737 -7.53 9.12 -4.14
CA GLU A 737 -6.29 8.50 -3.63
C GLU A 737 -5.08 8.89 -4.48
N PHE A 738 -5.22 8.79 -5.81
CA PHE A 738 -4.16 9.22 -6.72
C PHE A 738 -3.89 10.73 -6.63
N ALA A 739 -4.93 11.58 -6.62
CA ALA A 739 -4.77 13.04 -6.56
C ALA A 739 -4.09 13.49 -5.25
N ALA A 740 -4.40 12.86 -4.12
CA ALA A 740 -3.72 13.14 -2.85
C ALA A 740 -2.23 12.77 -2.92
N LEU A 741 -1.91 11.60 -3.51
CA LEU A 741 -0.54 11.16 -3.73
C LEU A 741 0.21 12.10 -4.69
N GLU A 742 -0.37 12.38 -5.84
CA GLU A 742 0.19 13.26 -6.87
C GLU A 742 0.50 14.65 -6.31
N LEU A 743 -0.43 15.23 -5.55
CA LEU A 743 -0.23 16.54 -4.93
C LEU A 743 0.99 16.53 -4.02
N ILE A 744 1.10 15.57 -3.09
CA ILE A 744 2.28 15.48 -2.20
C ILE A 744 3.55 15.16 -3.00
N TRP A 745 3.46 14.31 -4.02
CA TRP A 745 4.58 13.95 -4.90
C TRP A 745 5.18 15.19 -5.56
N LYS A 746 4.34 16.02 -6.18
CA LYS A 746 4.78 17.28 -6.80
C LYS A 746 5.38 18.25 -5.78
N ARG A 747 4.77 18.39 -4.60
CA ARG A 747 5.31 19.24 -3.52
C ARG A 747 6.66 18.73 -2.99
N HIS A 748 6.84 17.43 -2.90
CA HIS A 748 8.09 16.82 -2.47
C HIS A 748 9.25 17.10 -3.43
N TYR A 749 9.04 16.86 -4.73
CA TYR A 749 10.11 16.98 -5.72
C TYR A 749 10.36 18.43 -6.17
N SER A 750 9.37 19.34 -6.03
CA SER A 750 9.58 20.78 -6.27
C SER A 750 10.37 21.46 -5.15
N THR A 751 10.29 20.99 -3.90
CA THR A 751 10.99 21.59 -2.75
C THR A 751 12.39 21.02 -2.51
N LYS A 752 12.66 19.79 -2.95
CA LYS A 752 13.99 19.17 -2.86
C LYS A 752 14.79 19.39 -4.15
N GLN A 753 15.44 20.54 -4.25
CA GLN A 753 16.64 20.70 -5.08
C GLN A 753 17.87 20.84 -4.18
N GLU A 754 18.26 19.78 -3.49
CA GLU A 754 19.67 19.60 -3.17
C GLU A 754 20.17 18.40 -3.98
N PRO A 755 21.17 18.58 -4.87
CA PRO A 755 21.77 17.45 -5.53
C PRO A 755 22.31 16.53 -4.45
N VAL A 756 21.83 15.29 -4.42
CA VAL A 756 22.50 14.23 -3.68
C VAL A 756 23.92 14.23 -4.20
N SER A 757 24.86 14.71 -3.39
CA SER A 757 26.28 14.65 -3.67
C SER A 757 26.58 13.22 -4.11
N TYR A 758 26.85 13.04 -5.40
CA TYR A 758 27.44 11.83 -5.93
C TYR A 758 28.87 11.78 -5.39
N GLN A 759 29.02 11.46 -4.10
CA GLN A 759 30.29 10.96 -3.61
C GLN A 759 30.50 9.63 -4.31
N THR A 760 31.28 9.71 -5.38
CA THR A 760 31.69 8.62 -6.26
C THR A 760 32.81 7.82 -5.57
N THR A 761 32.73 7.66 -4.25
CA THR A 761 33.79 7.09 -3.40
C THR A 761 33.22 6.07 -2.43
N LEU A 762 32.31 5.22 -2.92
CA LEU A 762 31.98 3.93 -2.32
C LEU A 762 32.00 2.87 -3.43
N PHE A 763 33.14 2.74 -4.10
CA PHE A 763 33.51 1.57 -4.91
C PHE A 763 34.99 1.31 -4.74
#